data_AF-A0A939XI04-F1
#
_entry.id   AF-A0A939XI04-F1
#
_cell.length_a   1.000
_cell.length_b   1.000
_cell.length_c   1.000
_cell.angle_alpha   90.00
_cell.angle_beta   90.00
_cell.angle_gamma   90.00
#
_symmetry.space_group_name_H-M   'P 1'
#
loop_
_entity.id
_entity.type
_entity.pdbx_description
1 polymer ?
#
loop_
_entity_poly.entity_id
_entity_poly.type
_entity_poly.pdbx_seq_one_letter_code
_entity_poly.pdbx_strand_id
1 'polypeptide(L)'
;MNNYIIEFDYAALVIYCILLFLYYPKSSTGGTAGRSYKKLISVSASATLLDILTVYVGYDTSIWSEWFIWGINILYLCAQNLMPHVQLIYTRSLVGIEKGARQSIYMIFSAVTYTVSLFVIITSPALGLGFYLDEDLNYHQGKGMYVLYGLAFLVMIVTIINIIANRKKMHGRARASIYVLVIINMSSMFAQFMLENLLITCFTSSCACLIVFVLLQNPNQALDSSTGFLTRSTLTISIGEHLARARGMRILLLVPDNAKSIGAVLGFEKYHALLKEIGNYFKKFFKTDAYMVEDDCIGFVVQRDVNPEYFRNSVKNRFNKDWQVGDLLISRTCSVGIVETHGDDSTESLLNAIDYSLDKLRTLGSSTFYIAEEEAYSHETLISMSEKVKTLEEESREAKEAREQAQRADFEKSMFLANMSHEIRTPMNAIIGMTDLILRDDINERVRANAIDIKNASDSLLGIINDVLDISKVESGRLELVNDEYDLRMMLTGIVSLISTRISKDKVEFIVDIDKTLPRKLIGDEVRVRQVFVNVLNNAAKFTKEGHIKLVVRGTKENDAFRLCVRVEDTGTGIKQEDMSKLFKTFSRIEDKENHFVEGTGLGLALCRKLLNGMHGDIGVRSEYGKGSVFSFDILQGICGDAPILDFDDPDDKNAIMILARDRSDKRISQVESVLRDLSVRYAYCATSEDVERAMASNRIVAVFSYKKIYSDYVDWLEGIGKPVIALFPLQGERYDDMPNVSLVSEPIYSLGIARILEGNDRSASTADTLSAPEARVLVVDDNIVNLKVVDGLLKCFDINPDSVTSGPEAIERIKGGGYDLVFLDHMMPGMDGIETLEKIRELPGEDANVCTVALTANAVNDARSMFMDAGFDGYLSKPVDIRELERLLIEKLPSTLVTLKDSSVPKEKKTPKLPNMPGVDIVRGIKACAGKTDRYIEVLRTFYGSGKSQYARIEKLYNMKDQKNLRIEVHGLKSVSASIGATDLSNLSLAMENAVKNDDMAFVNTNIQALLSMYSKLLKQLETYFDAEDDLSGNSRTISLDKVRDKLILLAGALDEFDDEAACELIDGILEYGFDVSVRGSIRQIREQVKIFDYNKASEMTDELIRELSER
;
A
#
# COMPACT_ATOMS: atom_id res chain seq x y z
N MET A 1 -21.30 -15.84 4.07
CA MET A 1 -21.81 -15.12 5.25
C MET A 1 -21.45 -15.82 6.55
N ASN A 2 -21.65 -17.14 6.69
CA ASN A 2 -21.40 -17.85 7.95
C ASN A 2 -19.97 -17.73 8.53
N ASN A 3 -18.91 -17.70 7.71
CA ASN A 3 -17.54 -17.49 8.23
C ASN A 3 -17.35 -16.11 8.88
N TYR A 4 -17.97 -15.06 8.34
CA TYR A 4 -17.87 -13.70 8.89
C TYR A 4 -18.64 -13.55 10.20
N ILE A 5 -19.78 -14.24 10.35
CA ILE A 5 -20.58 -14.23 11.60
C ILE A 5 -19.75 -14.83 12.74
N ILE A 6 -19.08 -15.95 12.47
CA ILE A 6 -18.19 -16.62 13.43
C ILE A 6 -17.02 -15.71 13.83
N GLU A 7 -16.40 -14.98 12.89
CA GLU A 7 -15.30 -14.05 13.18
C GLU A 7 -15.74 -12.87 14.08
N PHE A 8 -16.92 -12.29 13.85
CA PHE A 8 -17.46 -11.22 14.70
C PHE A 8 -17.77 -11.69 16.13
N ASP A 9 -18.31 -12.89 16.29
CA ASP A 9 -18.60 -13.43 17.61
C ASP A 9 -17.34 -13.82 18.39
N TYR A 10 -16.30 -14.32 17.72
CA TYR A 10 -15.00 -14.52 18.35
C TYR A 10 -14.37 -13.19 18.79
N ALA A 11 -14.44 -12.15 17.96
CA ALA A 11 -13.97 -10.82 18.33
C ALA A 11 -14.75 -10.26 19.54
N ALA A 12 -16.07 -10.45 19.57
CA ALA A 12 -16.91 -10.06 20.69
C ALA A 12 -16.53 -10.79 21.99
N LEU A 13 -16.27 -12.11 21.91
CA LEU A 13 -15.85 -12.93 23.03
C LEU A 13 -14.49 -12.47 23.60
N VAL A 14 -13.53 -12.14 22.72
CA VAL A 14 -12.22 -11.58 23.12
C VAL A 14 -12.42 -10.25 23.87
N ILE A 15 -13.27 -9.36 23.36
CA ILE A 15 -13.58 -8.08 24.04
C ILE A 15 -14.17 -8.33 25.44
N TYR A 16 -15.11 -9.26 25.58
CA TYR A 16 -15.67 -9.58 26.89
C TYR A 16 -14.67 -10.24 27.84
N CYS A 17 -13.77 -11.09 27.33
CA CYS A 17 -12.69 -11.68 28.13
C CYS A 17 -11.74 -10.60 28.66
N ILE A 18 -11.37 -9.63 27.80
CA ILE A 18 -10.57 -8.46 28.19
C ILE A 18 -11.31 -7.66 29.27
N LEU A 19 -12.60 -7.36 29.08
CA LEU A 19 -13.39 -6.61 30.05
C LEU A 19 -13.51 -7.33 31.39
N LEU A 20 -13.72 -8.65 31.39
CA LEU A 20 -13.76 -9.47 32.60
C LEU A 20 -12.40 -9.48 33.31
N PHE A 21 -11.30 -9.62 32.57
CA PHE A 21 -9.93 -9.60 33.10
C PHE A 21 -9.59 -8.24 33.73
N LEU A 22 -9.91 -7.14 33.04
CA LEU A 22 -9.66 -5.77 33.51
C LEU A 22 -10.48 -5.42 34.76
N TYR A 23 -11.65 -6.04 34.96
CA TYR A 23 -12.50 -5.81 36.13
C TYR A 23 -12.17 -6.75 37.32
N TYR A 24 -11.55 -7.91 37.08
CA TYR A 24 -11.30 -8.94 38.10
C TYR A 24 -10.39 -8.51 39.27
N PRO A 25 -9.33 -7.68 39.09
CA PRO A 25 -8.43 -7.34 40.20
C PRO A 25 -8.80 -6.06 40.98
N LYS A 26 -9.77 -5.23 40.53
CA LYS A 26 -9.98 -3.87 41.10
C LYS A 26 -11.19 -3.67 42.05
N SER A 27 -12.02 -4.69 42.33
CA SER A 27 -13.31 -4.47 43.01
C SER A 27 -13.44 -5.01 44.45
N SER A 28 -12.52 -4.65 45.35
CA SER A 28 -12.86 -4.63 46.78
C SER A 28 -13.72 -3.40 47.17
N THR A 29 -14.05 -2.52 46.22
CA THR A 29 -14.86 -1.30 46.44
C THR A 29 -16.32 -1.51 45.99
N GLY A 30 -17.16 -1.94 46.93
CA GLY A 30 -18.53 -2.37 46.72
C GLY A 30 -19.59 -1.26 46.52
N GLY A 31 -19.78 -0.79 45.29
CA GLY A 31 -20.96 -0.02 44.88
C GLY A 31 -22.05 -0.87 44.19
N THR A 32 -23.31 -0.44 44.23
CA THR A 32 -24.44 -1.08 43.52
C THR A 32 -24.28 -1.01 41.99
N ALA A 33 -23.71 0.08 41.47
CA ALA A 33 -23.46 0.27 40.04
C ALA A 33 -22.39 -0.68 39.47
N GLY A 34 -21.28 -0.90 40.19
CA GLY A 34 -20.25 -1.86 39.77
C GLY A 34 -20.76 -3.30 39.73
N ARG A 35 -21.62 -3.70 40.68
CA ARG A 35 -22.30 -5.00 40.67
C ARG A 35 -23.23 -5.17 39.47
N SER A 36 -23.98 -4.13 39.12
CA SER A 36 -24.88 -4.15 37.95
C SER A 36 -24.09 -4.19 36.63
N TYR A 37 -22.96 -3.48 36.54
CA TYR A 37 -22.10 -3.52 35.35
C TYR A 37 -21.44 -4.89 35.14
N LYS A 38 -20.97 -5.53 36.22
CA LYS A 38 -20.44 -6.90 36.17
C LYS A 38 -21.49 -7.90 35.66
N LYS A 39 -22.74 -7.76 36.12
CA LYS A 39 -23.87 -8.56 35.63
C LYS A 39 -24.16 -8.32 34.16
N LEU A 40 -24.05 -7.07 33.70
CA LEU A 40 -24.21 -6.73 32.29
C LEU A 40 -23.16 -7.44 31.43
N ILE A 41 -21.88 -7.34 31.79
CA ILE A 41 -20.78 -8.02 31.08
C ILE A 41 -20.98 -9.54 31.10
N SER A 42 -21.33 -10.14 32.25
CA SER A 42 -21.49 -11.59 32.35
C SER A 42 -22.64 -12.11 31.48
N VAL A 43 -23.79 -11.44 31.50
CA VAL A 43 -24.95 -11.84 30.67
C VAL A 43 -24.61 -11.70 29.19
N SER A 44 -23.87 -10.65 28.81
CA SER A 44 -23.43 -10.43 27.45
C SER A 44 -22.46 -11.51 26.96
N ALA A 45 -21.45 -11.84 27.76
CA ALA A 45 -20.48 -12.88 27.45
C ALA A 45 -21.16 -14.26 27.31
N SER A 46 -22.12 -14.57 28.19
CA SER A 46 -22.91 -15.81 28.10
C SER A 46 -23.76 -15.87 26.83
N ALA A 47 -24.36 -14.76 26.41
CA ALA A 47 -25.14 -14.70 25.17
C ALA A 47 -24.27 -14.97 23.94
N THR A 48 -23.08 -14.35 23.86
CA THR A 48 -22.13 -14.57 22.76
C THR A 48 -21.61 -16.00 22.70
N LEU A 49 -21.31 -16.61 23.85
CA LEU A 49 -20.88 -18.01 23.89
C LEU A 49 -21.99 -18.96 23.42
N LEU A 50 -23.24 -18.69 23.80
CA LEU A 50 -24.39 -19.47 23.36
C LEU A 50 -24.66 -19.28 21.86
N ASP A 51 -24.41 -18.09 21.30
CA ASP A 51 -24.52 -17.83 19.85
C ASP A 51 -23.51 -18.67 19.05
N ILE A 52 -22.24 -18.65 19.46
CA ILE A 52 -21.17 -19.45 18.85
C ILE A 52 -21.54 -20.94 18.92
N LEU A 53 -22.06 -21.41 20.05
CA LEU A 53 -22.51 -22.79 20.22
C LEU A 53 -23.70 -23.12 19.30
N THR A 54 -24.67 -22.22 19.16
CA THR A 54 -25.80 -22.38 18.23
C THR A 54 -25.30 -22.53 16.78
N VAL A 55 -24.37 -21.67 16.34
CA VAL A 55 -23.79 -21.74 14.99
C VAL A 55 -23.01 -23.05 14.80
N TYR A 56 -22.17 -23.43 15.77
CA TYR A 56 -21.34 -24.63 15.69
C TYR A 56 -22.18 -25.92 15.68
N VAL A 57 -23.22 -25.97 16.50
CA VAL A 57 -24.17 -27.11 16.54
C VAL A 57 -24.99 -27.20 15.25
N GLY A 58 -25.31 -26.06 14.62
CA GLY A 58 -25.99 -26.02 13.31
C GLY A 58 -25.14 -26.47 12.12
N TYR A 59 -23.81 -26.51 12.24
CA TYR A 59 -22.90 -26.92 11.17
C TYR A 59 -22.81 -28.44 10.98
N ASP A 60 -23.09 -29.23 12.03
CA ASP A 60 -23.04 -30.70 11.98
C ASP A 60 -24.25 -31.30 12.71
N THR A 61 -25.42 -31.20 12.07
CA THR A 61 -26.70 -31.70 12.58
C THR A 61 -26.74 -33.23 12.72
N SER A 62 -25.74 -33.95 12.19
CA SER A 62 -25.65 -35.41 12.28
C SER A 62 -25.20 -35.91 13.66
N ILE A 63 -24.59 -35.04 14.48
CA ILE A 63 -23.98 -35.40 15.76
C ILE A 63 -24.90 -35.10 16.96
N TRP A 64 -25.81 -34.13 16.84
CA TRP A 64 -26.56 -33.57 17.97
C TRP A 64 -28.06 -33.90 17.90
N SER A 65 -28.67 -34.23 19.04
CA SER A 65 -30.12 -34.47 19.10
C SER A 65 -30.90 -33.17 18.98
N GLU A 66 -32.07 -33.19 18.33
CA GLU A 66 -32.96 -32.02 18.19
C GLU A 66 -33.20 -31.31 19.54
N TRP A 67 -33.44 -32.08 20.61
CA TRP A 67 -33.65 -31.57 21.97
C TRP A 67 -32.47 -30.75 22.50
N PHE A 68 -31.24 -31.12 22.13
CA PHE A 68 -30.03 -30.41 22.53
C PHE A 68 -29.90 -29.06 21.79
N ILE A 69 -30.18 -29.06 20.48
CA ILE A 69 -30.21 -27.85 19.64
C ILE A 69 -31.26 -26.86 20.17
N TRP A 70 -32.46 -27.35 20.47
CA TRP A 70 -33.52 -26.57 21.09
C TRP A 70 -33.12 -25.99 22.45
N GLY A 71 -32.44 -26.79 23.29
CA GLY A 71 -31.96 -26.35 24.60
C GLY A 71 -30.98 -25.17 24.54
N ILE A 72 -29.98 -25.24 23.65
CA ILE A 72 -28.99 -24.16 23.47
C ILE A 72 -29.68 -22.89 22.94
N ASN A 73 -30.58 -23.03 21.97
CA ASN A 73 -31.29 -21.90 21.39
C ASN A 73 -32.23 -21.19 22.38
N ILE A 74 -32.90 -21.96 23.25
CA ILE A 74 -33.71 -21.38 24.34
C ILE A 74 -32.81 -20.57 25.29
N LEU A 75 -31.66 -21.11 25.67
CA LEU A 75 -30.71 -20.41 26.55
C LEU A 75 -30.16 -19.14 25.90
N TYR A 76 -29.78 -19.21 24.62
CA TYR A 76 -29.32 -18.06 23.83
C TYR A 76 -30.37 -16.93 23.84
N LEU A 77 -31.61 -17.26 23.48
CA LEU A 77 -32.71 -16.30 23.45
C LEU A 77 -33.03 -15.72 24.83
N CYS A 78 -32.96 -16.53 25.87
CA CYS A 78 -33.15 -16.05 27.25
C CYS A 78 -32.06 -15.03 27.61
N ALA A 79 -30.81 -15.29 27.23
CA ALA A 79 -29.69 -14.37 27.50
C ALA A 79 -29.82 -13.06 26.71
N GLN A 80 -30.15 -13.13 25.41
CA GLN A 80 -30.41 -11.97 24.54
C GLN A 80 -31.55 -11.09 25.10
N ASN A 81 -32.68 -11.71 25.49
CA ASN A 81 -33.83 -10.97 26.01
C ASN A 81 -33.62 -10.43 27.43
N LEU A 82 -32.69 -11.00 28.21
CA LEU A 82 -32.36 -10.48 29.54
C LEU A 82 -31.55 -9.17 29.47
N MET A 83 -30.81 -8.95 28.38
CA MET A 83 -29.89 -7.82 28.22
C MET A 83 -30.55 -6.44 28.41
N PRO A 84 -31.64 -6.07 27.71
CA PRO A 84 -32.24 -4.73 27.83
C PRO A 84 -32.73 -4.44 29.25
N HIS A 85 -33.21 -5.48 29.96
CA HIS A 85 -33.64 -5.37 31.35
C HIS A 85 -32.47 -5.14 32.30
N VAL A 86 -31.34 -5.83 32.10
CA VAL A 86 -30.11 -5.62 32.88
C VAL A 86 -29.54 -4.22 32.62
N GLN A 87 -29.59 -3.73 31.38
CA GLN A 87 -29.19 -2.36 31.03
C GLN A 87 -30.05 -1.29 31.73
N LEU A 88 -31.38 -1.50 31.78
CA LEU A 88 -32.29 -0.62 32.54
C LEU A 88 -31.97 -0.62 34.04
N ILE A 89 -31.59 -1.77 34.62
CA ILE A 89 -31.17 -1.86 36.03
C ILE A 89 -29.84 -1.13 36.25
N TYR A 90 -28.87 -1.32 35.34
CA TYR A 90 -27.56 -0.68 35.42
C TYR A 90 -27.66 0.85 35.36
N THR A 91 -28.37 1.38 34.37
CA THR A 91 -28.61 2.83 34.26
C THR A 91 -29.21 3.39 35.54
N ARG A 92 -30.18 2.71 36.14
CA ARG A 92 -30.80 3.14 37.40
C ARG A 92 -29.83 3.16 38.58
N SER A 93 -28.94 2.17 38.66
CA SER A 93 -27.91 2.15 39.70
C SER A 93 -26.91 3.31 39.58
N LEU A 94 -26.65 3.81 38.37
CA LEU A 94 -25.82 5.00 38.14
C LEU A 94 -26.51 6.31 38.54
N VAL A 95 -27.85 6.37 38.53
CA VAL A 95 -28.62 7.57 38.91
C VAL A 95 -28.79 7.70 40.43
N GLY A 96 -28.51 6.65 41.21
CA GLY A 96 -28.69 6.65 42.67
C GLY A 96 -30.16 6.72 43.10
N ILE A 97 -31.11 6.19 42.32
CA ILE A 97 -32.53 6.16 42.68
C ILE A 97 -32.76 5.06 43.72
N GLU A 98 -32.77 5.41 45.00
CA GLU A 98 -33.21 4.52 46.08
C GLU A 98 -34.72 4.68 46.36
N LYS A 99 -35.41 3.53 46.43
CA LYS A 99 -36.76 3.26 46.99
C LYS A 99 -37.81 4.39 46.93
N GLY A 100 -38.67 4.35 45.90
CA GLY A 100 -39.89 5.18 45.81
C GLY A 100 -40.96 4.63 44.85
N ALA A 101 -42.17 5.20 44.81
CA ALA A 101 -43.32 4.67 44.04
C ALA A 101 -43.09 4.55 42.50
N ARG A 102 -42.27 5.43 41.92
CA ARG A 102 -41.82 5.30 40.51
C ARG A 102 -40.98 4.05 40.28
N GLN A 103 -40.37 3.47 41.32
CA GLN A 103 -39.57 2.25 41.20
C GLN A 103 -40.40 1.02 40.84
N SER A 104 -41.59 0.91 41.45
CA SER A 104 -42.52 -0.20 41.25
C SER A 104 -43.01 -0.25 39.81
N ILE A 105 -43.31 0.91 39.19
CA ILE A 105 -43.84 0.97 37.82
C ILE A 105 -42.85 0.41 36.80
N TYR A 106 -41.58 0.83 36.85
CA TYR A 106 -40.56 0.32 35.93
C TYR A 106 -40.22 -1.16 36.17
N MET A 107 -40.28 -1.63 37.42
CA MET A 107 -40.09 -3.05 37.73
C MET A 107 -41.24 -3.90 37.22
N ILE A 108 -42.49 -3.45 37.39
CA ILE A 108 -43.67 -4.13 36.87
C ILE A 108 -43.61 -4.18 35.35
N PHE A 109 -43.31 -3.05 34.70
CA PHE A 109 -43.16 -2.99 33.25
C PHE A 109 -42.10 -3.96 32.74
N SER A 110 -40.90 -3.93 33.32
CA SER A 110 -39.81 -4.84 32.95
C SER A 110 -40.17 -6.31 33.18
N ALA A 111 -40.88 -6.62 34.28
CA ALA A 111 -41.31 -7.97 34.59
C ALA A 111 -42.37 -8.47 33.59
N VAL A 112 -43.33 -7.62 33.20
CA VAL A 112 -44.36 -7.95 32.20
C VAL A 112 -43.73 -8.21 30.84
N THR A 113 -42.87 -7.30 30.36
CA THR A 113 -42.19 -7.47 29.07
C THR A 113 -41.30 -8.72 29.04
N TYR A 114 -40.60 -9.01 30.14
CA TYR A 114 -39.78 -10.21 30.26
C TYR A 114 -40.63 -11.49 30.26
N THR A 115 -41.76 -11.49 30.97
CA THR A 115 -42.68 -12.64 31.04
C THR A 115 -43.29 -12.95 29.68
N VAL A 116 -43.70 -11.93 28.93
CA VAL A 116 -44.22 -12.10 27.56
C VAL A 116 -43.14 -12.64 26.64
N SER A 117 -41.92 -12.12 26.75
CA SER A 117 -40.77 -12.61 25.96
C SER A 117 -40.45 -14.07 26.28
N LEU A 118 -40.43 -14.44 27.56
CA LEU A 118 -40.21 -15.81 28.00
C LEU A 118 -41.29 -16.77 27.51
N PHE A 119 -42.55 -16.33 27.47
CA PHE A 119 -43.64 -17.11 26.91
C PHE A 119 -43.43 -17.40 25.41
N VAL A 120 -43.02 -16.41 24.62
CA VAL A 120 -42.71 -16.59 23.19
C VAL A 120 -41.53 -17.55 22.99
N ILE A 121 -40.49 -17.45 23.83
CA ILE A 121 -39.31 -18.34 23.76
C ILE A 121 -39.69 -19.78 24.12
N ILE A 122 -40.43 -19.99 25.21
CA ILE A 122 -40.80 -21.32 25.71
C ILE A 122 -41.80 -22.00 24.76
N THR A 123 -42.69 -21.25 24.12
CA THR A 123 -43.66 -21.81 23.17
C THR A 123 -43.11 -21.98 21.75
N SER A 124 -41.90 -21.46 21.49
CA SER A 124 -41.22 -21.57 20.19
C SER A 124 -41.07 -23.00 19.66
N PRO A 125 -40.70 -24.02 20.47
CA PRO A 125 -40.57 -25.40 20.00
C PRO A 125 -41.86 -26.00 19.46
N ALA A 126 -43.00 -25.59 20.01
CA ALA A 126 -44.31 -26.13 19.63
C ALA A 126 -44.98 -25.35 18.50
N LEU A 127 -44.70 -24.05 18.39
CA LEU A 127 -45.43 -23.14 17.50
C LEU A 127 -44.57 -22.49 16.41
N GLY A 128 -43.26 -22.73 16.39
CA GLY A 128 -42.32 -22.10 15.45
C GLY A 128 -42.26 -20.57 15.57
N LEU A 129 -42.64 -20.01 16.73
CA LEU A 129 -42.75 -18.56 16.92
C LEU A 129 -41.37 -17.88 17.02
N GLY A 130 -40.43 -18.41 17.81
CA GLY A 130 -39.08 -17.85 17.89
C GLY A 130 -38.20 -18.32 16.73
N PHE A 131 -38.03 -19.62 16.59
CA PHE A 131 -37.33 -20.26 15.47
C PHE A 131 -38.05 -21.55 15.08
N TYR A 132 -37.80 -22.04 13.88
CA TYR A 132 -38.20 -23.38 13.44
C TYR A 132 -37.09 -24.00 12.61
N LEU A 133 -37.04 -25.34 12.61
CA LEU A 133 -36.18 -26.11 11.72
C LEU A 133 -37.01 -26.50 10.50
N ASP A 134 -36.46 -26.36 9.29
CA ASP A 134 -37.10 -26.90 8.09
C ASP A 134 -36.84 -28.42 7.95
N GLU A 135 -37.42 -29.04 6.92
CA GLU A 135 -37.31 -30.49 6.67
C GLU A 135 -35.86 -30.96 6.43
N ASP A 136 -34.98 -30.04 6.06
CA ASP A 136 -33.55 -30.26 5.84
C ASP A 136 -32.71 -29.93 7.10
N LEU A 137 -33.36 -29.72 8.25
CA LEU A 137 -32.76 -29.31 9.53
C LEU A 137 -32.03 -27.96 9.47
N ASN A 138 -32.35 -27.10 8.50
CA ASN A 138 -31.84 -25.74 8.47
C ASN A 138 -32.64 -24.85 9.41
N TYR A 139 -31.93 -23.93 10.04
CA TYR A 139 -32.45 -23.06 11.08
C TYR A 139 -33.05 -21.77 10.51
N HIS A 140 -34.30 -21.47 10.86
CA HIS A 140 -35.02 -20.28 10.40
C HIS A 140 -35.62 -19.46 11.55
N GLN A 141 -35.60 -18.13 11.40
CA GLN A 141 -36.25 -17.22 12.36
C GLN A 141 -37.77 -17.24 12.18
N GLY A 142 -38.49 -17.43 13.28
CA GLY A 142 -39.95 -17.38 13.34
C GLY A 142 -40.47 -15.95 13.51
N LYS A 143 -41.75 -15.73 13.15
CA LYS A 143 -42.38 -14.39 13.21
C LYS A 143 -42.49 -13.79 14.63
N GLY A 144 -42.37 -14.60 15.67
CA GLY A 144 -42.30 -14.16 17.06
C GLY A 144 -41.00 -13.45 17.43
N MET A 145 -39.93 -13.56 16.64
CA MET A 145 -38.72 -12.74 16.82
C MET A 145 -39.00 -11.24 16.70
N TYR A 146 -39.93 -10.85 15.81
CA TYR A 146 -40.39 -9.47 15.70
C TYR A 146 -41.03 -8.95 17.00
N VAL A 147 -41.75 -9.81 17.73
CA VAL A 147 -42.35 -9.47 19.02
C VAL A 147 -41.26 -9.30 20.09
N LEU A 148 -40.25 -10.18 20.10
CA LEU A 148 -39.12 -10.10 21.02
C LEU A 148 -38.31 -8.82 20.81
N TYR A 149 -37.92 -8.51 19.56
CA TYR A 149 -37.20 -7.28 19.24
C TYR A 149 -38.02 -6.03 19.54
N GLY A 150 -39.33 -6.04 19.27
CA GLY A 150 -40.23 -4.94 19.60
C GLY A 150 -40.34 -4.68 21.12
N LEU A 151 -40.45 -5.74 21.93
CA LEU A 151 -40.48 -5.61 23.39
C LEU A 151 -39.15 -5.10 23.96
N ALA A 152 -38.03 -5.61 23.46
CA ALA A 152 -36.71 -5.14 23.85
C ALA A 152 -36.49 -3.67 23.45
N PHE A 153 -36.96 -3.25 22.27
CA PHE A 153 -36.92 -1.84 21.83
C PHE A 153 -37.75 -0.93 22.74
N LEU A 154 -38.93 -1.38 23.17
CA LEU A 154 -39.80 -0.68 24.11
C LEU A 154 -39.07 -0.44 25.46
N VAL A 155 -38.33 -1.43 25.96
CA VAL A 155 -37.53 -1.32 27.20
C VAL A 155 -36.39 -0.32 27.04
N MET A 156 -35.75 -0.26 25.86
CA MET A 156 -34.70 0.71 25.55
C MET A 156 -35.23 2.14 25.49
N ILE A 157 -36.40 2.37 24.89
CA ILE A 157 -37.07 3.68 24.90
C ILE A 157 -37.34 4.14 26.34
N VAL A 158 -37.86 3.24 27.18
CA VAL A 158 -38.10 3.53 28.60
C VAL A 158 -36.79 3.89 29.32
N THR A 159 -35.68 3.25 28.96
CA THR A 159 -34.34 3.58 29.46
C THR A 159 -33.91 4.99 29.05
N ILE A 160 -34.12 5.40 27.79
CA ILE A 160 -33.87 6.77 27.30
C ILE A 160 -34.70 7.80 28.08
N ILE A 161 -36.00 7.56 28.20
CA ILE A 161 -36.90 8.47 28.93
C ILE A 161 -36.41 8.65 30.37
N ASN A 162 -35.96 7.57 31.01
CA ASN A 162 -35.43 7.62 32.37
C ASN A 162 -34.12 8.43 32.47
N ILE A 163 -33.24 8.36 31.46
CA ILE A 163 -32.02 9.16 31.38
C ILE A 163 -32.35 10.65 31.22
N ILE A 164 -33.24 10.99 30.29
CA ILE A 164 -33.66 12.37 30.02
C ILE A 164 -34.32 12.98 31.27
N ALA A 165 -35.23 12.24 31.91
CA ALA A 165 -35.94 12.69 33.10
C ALA A 165 -35.00 12.99 34.29
N ASN A 166 -33.87 12.29 34.40
CA ASN A 166 -32.92 12.42 35.51
C ASN A 166 -31.60 13.10 35.13
N ARG A 167 -31.54 13.77 33.96
CA ARG A 167 -30.30 14.36 33.40
C ARG A 167 -29.51 15.20 34.40
N LYS A 168 -30.18 16.01 35.24
CA LYS A 168 -29.54 16.93 36.20
C LYS A 168 -28.80 16.23 37.34
N LYS A 169 -29.11 14.96 37.63
CA LYS A 169 -28.49 14.18 38.71
C LYS A 169 -27.27 13.36 38.24
N MET A 170 -26.99 13.32 36.94
CA MET A 170 -25.88 12.54 36.37
C MET A 170 -24.73 13.45 35.93
N HIS A 171 -23.51 13.07 36.30
CA HIS A 171 -22.27 13.65 35.79
C HIS A 171 -22.21 13.55 34.24
N GLY A 172 -21.58 14.54 33.60
CA GLY A 172 -21.52 14.66 32.13
C GLY A 172 -20.95 13.41 31.43
N ARG A 173 -19.90 12.81 31.98
CA ARG A 173 -19.27 11.58 31.44
C ARG A 173 -20.16 10.34 31.57
N ALA A 174 -20.79 10.13 32.73
CA ALA A 174 -21.75 9.03 32.93
C ALA A 174 -22.93 9.16 31.95
N ARG A 175 -23.42 10.38 31.73
CA ARG A 175 -24.48 10.65 30.76
C ARG A 175 -24.08 10.30 29.33
N ALA A 176 -22.88 10.71 28.89
CA ALA A 176 -22.35 10.39 27.56
C ALA A 176 -22.18 8.88 27.35
N SER A 177 -21.59 8.18 28.33
CA SER A 177 -21.40 6.72 28.25
C SER A 177 -22.70 5.93 28.10
N ILE A 178 -23.76 6.36 28.80
CA ILE A 178 -25.07 5.71 28.70
C ILE A 178 -25.73 6.01 27.34
N TYR A 179 -25.62 7.23 26.82
CA TYR A 179 -26.15 7.54 25.48
C TYR A 179 -25.50 6.69 24.40
N VAL A 180 -24.17 6.54 24.45
CA VAL A 180 -23.44 5.68 23.51
C VAL A 180 -23.90 4.22 23.62
N LEU A 181 -24.02 3.69 24.84
CA LEU A 181 -24.51 2.32 25.07
C LEU A 181 -25.90 2.09 24.49
N VAL A 182 -26.82 3.03 24.71
CA VAL A 182 -28.21 2.91 24.27
C VAL A 182 -28.35 3.08 22.77
N ILE A 183 -27.65 4.04 22.17
CA ILE A 183 -27.70 4.31 20.73
C ILE A 183 -27.14 3.13 19.94
N ILE A 184 -25.96 2.62 20.31
CA ILE A 184 -25.34 1.49 19.60
C ILE A 184 -26.25 0.25 19.64
N ASN A 185 -26.82 -0.07 20.82
CA ASN A 185 -27.69 -1.22 20.96
C ASN A 185 -29.02 -1.03 20.21
N MET A 186 -29.63 0.15 20.24
CA MET A 186 -30.86 0.42 19.47
C MET A 186 -30.61 0.37 17.96
N SER A 187 -29.51 0.94 17.48
CA SER A 187 -29.13 0.90 16.06
C SER A 187 -28.88 -0.53 15.60
N SER A 188 -28.21 -1.35 16.41
CA SER A 188 -27.98 -2.77 16.10
C SER A 188 -29.29 -3.57 16.06
N MET A 189 -30.19 -3.36 17.02
CA MET A 189 -31.50 -4.01 17.04
C MET A 189 -32.38 -3.60 15.86
N PHE A 190 -32.33 -2.32 15.47
CA PHE A 190 -33.05 -1.82 14.31
C PHE A 190 -32.47 -2.38 13.00
N ALA A 191 -31.15 -2.48 12.89
CA ALA A 191 -30.49 -3.11 11.74
C ALA A 191 -30.90 -4.58 11.60
N GLN A 192 -30.98 -5.32 12.72
CA GLN A 192 -31.48 -6.70 12.73
C GLN A 192 -32.95 -6.82 12.36
N PHE A 193 -33.78 -5.88 12.82
CA PHE A 193 -35.18 -5.85 12.42
C PHE A 193 -35.36 -5.61 10.92
N MET A 194 -34.49 -4.83 10.29
CA MET A 194 -34.58 -4.48 8.86
C MET A 194 -33.89 -5.49 7.94
N LEU A 195 -32.89 -6.22 8.45
CA LEU A 195 -32.04 -7.12 7.67
C LEU A 195 -32.04 -8.51 8.33
N GLU A 196 -32.93 -9.39 7.85
CA GLU A 196 -33.17 -10.73 8.43
C GLU A 196 -31.90 -11.61 8.53
N ASN A 197 -30.87 -11.34 7.71
CA ASN A 197 -29.62 -12.12 7.65
C ASN A 197 -28.42 -11.47 8.39
N LEU A 198 -28.61 -10.36 9.11
CA LEU A 198 -27.50 -9.63 9.74
C LEU A 198 -27.34 -9.96 11.24
N LEU A 199 -26.48 -10.91 11.58
CA LEU A 199 -26.18 -11.31 12.96
C LEU A 199 -24.94 -10.57 13.51
N ILE A 200 -25.14 -9.35 14.05
CA ILE A 200 -24.03 -8.52 14.61
C ILE A 200 -24.25 -8.04 16.06
N THR A 201 -25.34 -8.45 16.73
CA THR A 201 -25.72 -7.92 18.05
C THR A 201 -24.68 -8.17 19.13
N CYS A 202 -24.06 -9.34 19.13
CA CYS A 202 -23.04 -9.70 20.11
C CYS A 202 -21.82 -8.79 19.99
N PHE A 203 -21.36 -8.55 18.76
CA PHE A 203 -20.22 -7.68 18.46
C PHE A 203 -20.49 -6.21 18.79
N THR A 204 -21.62 -5.65 18.35
CA THR A 204 -21.99 -4.25 18.64
C THR A 204 -22.17 -4.01 20.14
N SER A 205 -22.78 -4.96 20.86
CA SER A 205 -22.93 -4.90 22.32
C SER A 205 -21.58 -4.93 23.03
N SER A 206 -20.61 -5.71 22.53
CA SER A 206 -19.28 -5.83 23.13
C SER A 206 -18.48 -4.53 22.96
N CYS A 207 -18.55 -3.93 21.78
CA CYS A 207 -17.98 -2.61 21.50
C CYS A 207 -18.61 -1.53 22.37
N ALA A 208 -19.93 -1.54 22.53
CA ALA A 208 -20.63 -0.60 23.40
C ALA A 208 -20.20 -0.74 24.87
N CYS A 209 -20.04 -1.97 25.36
CA CYS A 209 -19.54 -2.23 26.72
C CYS A 209 -18.09 -1.76 26.90
N LEU A 210 -17.23 -1.96 25.89
CA LEU A 210 -15.85 -1.48 25.89
C LEU A 210 -15.76 0.04 25.90
N ILE A 211 -16.56 0.72 25.08
CA ILE A 211 -16.62 2.19 25.06
C ILE A 211 -17.12 2.72 26.41
N VAL A 212 -18.12 2.08 27.02
CA VAL A 212 -18.56 2.43 28.39
C VAL A 212 -17.44 2.25 29.40
N PHE A 213 -16.65 1.18 29.31
CA PHE A 213 -15.49 0.96 30.18
C PHE A 213 -14.44 2.06 30.01
N VAL A 214 -14.11 2.42 28.76
CA VAL A 214 -13.15 3.49 28.45
C VAL A 214 -13.65 4.84 28.93
N LEU A 215 -14.91 5.19 28.69
CA LEU A 215 -15.50 6.48 29.09
C LEU A 215 -15.67 6.61 30.61
N LEU A 216 -15.81 5.49 31.33
CA LEU A 216 -15.89 5.47 32.78
C LEU A 216 -14.52 5.31 33.46
N GLN A 217 -13.47 4.93 32.73
CA GLN A 217 -12.10 5.06 33.23
C GLN A 217 -11.67 6.53 33.20
N ASN A 218 -11.16 6.98 34.35
CA ASN A 218 -10.61 8.30 34.68
C ASN A 218 -11.63 9.43 34.87
N PRO A 219 -12.09 9.59 36.14
CA PRO A 219 -11.58 10.69 36.96
C PRO A 219 -11.12 10.30 38.38
N ASN A 220 -11.18 9.01 38.75
CA ASN A 220 -10.81 8.54 40.08
C ASN A 220 -9.49 7.76 40.08
N GLN A 221 -8.38 8.42 39.72
CA GLN A 221 -7.18 8.19 40.53
C GLN A 221 -7.47 8.87 41.86
N ALA A 222 -8.19 8.18 42.75
CA ALA A 222 -8.37 8.64 44.12
C ALA A 222 -7.01 8.73 44.83
N LEU A 223 -6.02 7.98 44.34
CA LEU A 223 -4.67 7.90 44.85
C LEU A 223 -3.66 8.32 43.77
N ASP A 224 -2.74 9.19 44.15
CA ASP A 224 -1.54 9.50 43.40
C ASP A 224 -0.67 8.23 43.29
N SER A 225 -0.24 7.90 42.07
CA SER A 225 0.45 6.63 41.78
C SER A 225 1.86 6.55 42.38
N SER A 226 2.49 7.69 42.66
CA SER A 226 3.87 7.77 43.14
C SER A 226 3.97 7.71 44.67
N THR A 227 3.10 8.43 45.36
CA THR A 227 3.09 8.54 46.83
C THR A 227 2.06 7.63 47.49
N GLY A 228 0.96 7.32 46.79
CA GLY A 228 -0.21 6.62 47.34
C GLY A 228 -1.07 7.52 48.24
N PHE A 229 -0.96 8.84 48.14
CA PHE A 229 -1.83 9.81 48.84
C PHE A 229 -3.04 10.21 48.00
N LEU A 230 -4.05 10.81 48.63
CA LEU A 230 -5.27 11.19 47.93
C LEU A 230 -5.02 12.35 46.97
N THR A 231 -5.60 12.36 45.78
CA THR A 231 -5.34 13.41 44.77
C THR A 231 -6.04 14.74 45.10
N ARG A 232 -5.59 15.84 44.47
CA ARG A 232 -6.19 17.19 44.57
C ARG A 232 -7.71 17.21 44.24
N SER A 233 -8.15 16.38 43.30
CA SER A 233 -9.58 16.21 43.00
C SER A 233 -10.35 15.61 44.19
N THR A 234 -9.73 14.68 44.92
CA THR A 234 -10.29 14.09 46.14
C THR A 234 -10.28 15.08 47.32
N LEU A 235 -9.28 15.95 47.39
CA LEU A 235 -9.24 17.06 48.36
C LEU A 235 -10.43 18.01 48.15
N THR A 236 -10.74 18.37 46.90
CA THR A 236 -11.88 19.24 46.55
C THR A 236 -13.21 18.66 47.03
N ILE A 237 -13.39 17.34 46.88
CA ILE A 237 -14.57 16.62 47.37
C ILE A 237 -14.61 16.64 48.91
N SER A 238 -13.49 16.38 49.57
CA SER A 238 -13.37 16.40 51.05
C SER A 238 -13.72 17.77 51.65
N ILE A 239 -13.26 18.85 51.01
CA ILE A 239 -13.58 20.24 51.38
C ILE A 239 -15.09 20.48 51.27
N GLY A 240 -15.70 20.09 50.15
CA GLY A 240 -17.14 20.22 49.94
C GLY A 240 -17.97 19.45 50.98
N GLU A 241 -17.54 18.25 51.36
CA GLU A 241 -18.19 17.47 52.43
C GLU A 241 -18.06 18.13 53.81
N HIS A 242 -16.93 18.77 54.11
CA HIS A 242 -16.70 19.44 55.39
C HIS A 242 -17.52 20.73 55.50
N LEU A 243 -17.58 21.52 54.43
CA LEU A 243 -18.44 22.71 54.34
C LEU A 243 -19.91 22.34 54.53
N ALA A 244 -20.37 21.26 53.88
CA ALA A 244 -21.75 20.77 54.03
C ALA A 244 -22.10 20.32 55.47
N ARG A 245 -21.09 20.02 56.31
CA ARG A 245 -21.25 19.61 57.71
C ARG A 245 -21.10 20.76 58.72
N ALA A 246 -20.91 22.00 58.27
CA ALA A 246 -20.78 23.22 59.10
C ALA A 246 -19.73 23.14 60.23
N ARG A 247 -18.65 22.39 60.03
CA ARG A 247 -17.53 22.31 60.98
C ARG A 247 -16.39 23.20 60.49
N GLY A 248 -15.92 24.12 61.35
CA GLY A 248 -14.73 24.91 61.05
C GLY A 248 -13.53 24.00 60.83
N MET A 249 -12.85 24.16 59.70
CA MET A 249 -11.67 23.39 59.33
C MET A 249 -10.50 24.32 58.98
N ARG A 250 -9.30 23.76 58.99
CA ARG A 250 -8.10 24.41 58.46
C ARG A 250 -7.48 23.49 57.43
N ILE A 251 -6.99 24.05 56.33
CA ILE A 251 -6.25 23.31 55.32
C ILE A 251 -4.78 23.66 55.51
N LEU A 252 -4.00 22.68 55.91
CA LEU A 252 -2.56 22.80 56.08
C LEU A 252 -1.88 22.39 54.79
N LEU A 253 -1.00 23.25 54.28
CA LEU A 253 -0.19 23.01 53.10
C LEU A 253 1.26 22.89 53.54
N LEU A 254 1.92 21.79 53.17
CA LEU A 254 3.28 21.48 53.54
C LEU A 254 4.13 21.34 52.28
N VAL A 255 5.08 22.27 52.11
CA VAL A 255 5.97 22.33 50.95
C VAL A 255 7.42 22.24 51.45
N PRO A 256 8.19 21.20 51.06
CA PRO A 256 9.62 21.16 51.34
C PRO A 256 10.33 22.33 50.63
N ASP A 257 11.17 23.08 51.35
CA ASP A 257 11.91 24.17 50.73
C ASP A 257 12.87 23.61 49.68
N ASN A 258 13.03 24.30 48.54
CA ASN A 258 13.85 23.83 47.42
C ASN A 258 13.46 22.45 46.85
N ALA A 259 12.19 22.03 47.01
CA ALA A 259 11.62 20.78 46.50
C ALA A 259 12.10 20.37 45.09
N LYS A 260 12.05 21.30 44.13
CA LYS A 260 12.52 21.06 42.75
C LYS A 260 14.01 20.73 42.66
N SER A 261 14.84 21.40 43.46
CA SER A 261 16.29 21.16 43.49
C SER A 261 16.62 19.83 44.17
N ILE A 262 15.88 19.48 45.23
CA ILE A 262 16.03 18.21 45.95
C ILE A 262 15.59 17.05 45.05
N GLY A 263 14.48 17.18 44.34
CA GLY A 263 14.01 16.18 43.37
C GLY A 263 15.01 15.94 42.24
N ALA A 264 15.64 17.01 41.74
CA ALA A 264 16.69 16.91 40.72
C ALA A 264 17.95 16.18 41.21
N VAL A 265 18.32 16.34 42.49
CA VAL A 265 19.52 15.71 43.07
C VAL A 265 19.28 14.26 43.49
N LEU A 266 18.12 13.95 44.09
CA LEU A 266 17.80 12.61 44.60
C LEU A 266 17.27 11.65 43.53
N GLY A 267 16.73 12.19 42.43
CA GLY A 267 16.00 11.44 41.43
C GLY A 267 14.54 11.20 41.83
N PHE A 268 13.68 11.02 40.82
CA PHE A 268 12.21 11.00 40.95
C PHE A 268 11.71 9.99 41.99
N GLU A 269 12.15 8.72 41.94
CA GLU A 269 11.65 7.69 42.86
C GLU A 269 12.04 7.93 44.33
N LYS A 270 13.29 8.32 44.59
CA LYS A 270 13.78 8.56 45.97
C LYS A 270 13.14 9.81 46.59
N TYR A 271 12.88 10.84 45.78
CA TYR A 271 12.18 12.02 46.22
C TYR A 271 10.72 11.74 46.59
N HIS A 272 10.00 10.95 45.79
CA HIS A 272 8.62 10.58 46.11
C HIS A 272 8.52 9.62 47.31
N ALA A 273 9.52 8.76 47.51
CA ALA A 273 9.63 7.95 48.74
C ALA A 273 9.80 8.83 49.99
N LEU A 274 10.59 9.89 49.91
CA LEU A 274 10.76 10.87 50.98
C LEU A 274 9.45 11.64 51.27
N LEU A 275 8.77 12.14 50.24
CA LEU A 275 7.46 12.79 50.38
C LEU A 275 6.42 11.87 51.03
N LYS A 276 6.42 10.59 50.64
CA LYS A 276 5.56 9.56 51.23
C LYS A 276 5.87 9.32 52.70
N GLU A 277 7.13 9.34 53.10
CA GLU A 277 7.53 9.19 54.50
C GLU A 277 7.05 10.38 55.36
N ILE A 278 7.31 11.60 54.88
CA ILE A 278 6.89 12.85 55.51
C ILE A 278 5.36 12.90 55.64
N GLY A 279 4.64 12.62 54.54
CA GLY A 279 3.19 12.66 54.52
C GLY A 279 2.57 11.61 55.44
N ASN A 280 3.11 10.40 55.52
CA ASN A 280 2.61 9.35 56.42
C ASN A 280 2.81 9.70 57.89
N TYR A 281 3.92 10.35 58.22
CA TYR A 281 4.15 10.86 59.56
C TYR A 281 3.06 11.86 59.99
N PHE A 282 2.84 12.89 59.16
CA PHE A 282 1.85 13.94 59.48
C PHE A 282 0.41 13.43 59.38
N LYS A 283 0.13 12.49 58.48
CA LYS A 283 -1.14 11.72 58.44
C LYS A 283 -1.44 11.11 59.81
N LYS A 284 -0.44 10.47 60.42
CA LYS A 284 -0.57 9.84 61.75
C LYS A 284 -0.66 10.88 62.88
N PHE A 285 0.10 11.97 62.77
CA PHE A 285 0.10 13.06 63.75
C PHE A 285 -1.28 13.76 63.84
N PHE A 286 -1.85 14.10 62.69
CA PHE A 286 -3.13 14.80 62.59
C PHE A 286 -4.36 13.90 62.62
N LYS A 287 -4.18 12.58 62.47
CA LYS A 287 -5.29 11.62 62.31
C LYS A 287 -6.25 12.02 61.19
N THR A 288 -5.71 12.55 60.11
CA THR A 288 -6.45 12.95 58.90
C THR A 288 -5.77 12.35 57.68
N ASP A 289 -6.46 12.32 56.54
CA ASP A 289 -5.86 11.86 55.30
C ASP A 289 -4.88 12.89 54.71
N ALA A 290 -3.87 12.38 54.02
CA ALA A 290 -2.88 13.18 53.29
C ALA A 290 -3.31 13.30 51.84
N TYR A 291 -3.22 14.52 51.30
CA TYR A 291 -3.59 14.83 49.93
C TYR A 291 -2.38 15.36 49.16
N MET A 292 -2.17 14.87 47.95
CA MET A 292 -1.20 15.42 47.01
C MET A 292 -1.87 16.58 46.28
N VAL A 293 -1.50 17.82 46.65
CA VAL A 293 -2.11 19.04 46.12
C VAL A 293 -1.42 19.43 44.80
N GLU A 294 -0.10 19.36 44.76
CA GLU A 294 0.77 19.49 43.59
C GLU A 294 1.99 18.58 43.79
N ASP A 295 2.86 18.43 42.78
CA ASP A 295 4.00 17.49 42.80
C ASP A 295 5.00 17.70 43.97
N ASP A 296 4.96 18.86 44.61
CA ASP A 296 5.82 19.24 45.74
C ASP A 296 5.05 19.66 47.01
N CYS A 297 3.72 19.50 47.06
CA CYS A 297 2.91 20.01 48.16
C CYS A 297 1.93 18.98 48.76
N ILE A 298 2.11 18.67 50.04
CA ILE A 298 1.21 17.78 50.79
C ILE A 298 0.19 18.61 51.57
N GLY A 299 -1.10 18.35 51.33
CA GLY A 299 -2.23 18.98 51.99
C GLY A 299 -2.85 18.09 53.07
N PHE A 300 -3.31 18.71 54.15
CA PHE A 300 -4.07 18.05 55.22
C PHE A 300 -5.28 18.88 55.60
N VAL A 301 -6.44 18.24 55.72
CA VAL A 301 -7.65 18.87 56.26
C VAL A 301 -7.72 18.57 57.75
N VAL A 302 -7.58 19.59 58.60
CA VAL A 302 -7.58 19.43 60.07
C VAL A 302 -8.68 20.23 60.74
N GLN A 303 -9.02 19.85 61.97
CA GLN A 303 -9.98 20.58 62.78
C GLN A 303 -9.38 21.90 63.30
N ARG A 304 -10.23 22.91 63.50
CA ARG A 304 -9.84 24.28 63.87
C ARG A 304 -9.01 24.40 65.16
N ASP A 305 -9.08 23.41 66.05
CA ASP A 305 -8.43 23.44 67.37
C ASP A 305 -6.90 23.20 67.34
N VAL A 306 -6.34 22.87 66.18
CA VAL A 306 -4.89 22.67 66.02
C VAL A 306 -4.17 24.01 66.11
N ASN A 307 -3.37 24.24 67.16
CA ASN A 307 -2.60 25.48 67.34
C ASN A 307 -1.51 25.63 66.25
N PRO A 308 -1.60 26.66 65.38
CA PRO A 308 -0.67 26.93 64.28
C PRO A 308 0.80 27.08 64.71
N GLU A 309 1.08 27.77 65.82
CA GLU A 309 2.44 28.05 66.28
C GLU A 309 3.12 26.82 66.90
N TYR A 310 2.35 26.01 67.64
CA TYR A 310 2.84 24.75 68.19
C TYR A 310 3.21 23.76 67.07
N PHE A 311 2.39 23.73 66.00
CA PHE A 311 2.65 22.90 64.83
C PHE A 311 3.93 23.33 64.10
N ARG A 312 4.09 24.64 63.83
CA ARG A 312 5.28 25.20 63.18
C ARG A 312 6.57 24.78 63.88
N ASN A 313 6.62 24.97 65.20
CA ASN A 313 7.81 24.68 66.00
C ASN A 313 8.10 23.17 66.10
N SER A 314 7.05 22.34 66.16
CA SER A 314 7.19 20.88 66.23
C SER A 314 7.64 20.27 64.89
N VAL A 315 7.07 20.72 63.78
CA VAL A 315 7.45 20.29 62.42
C VAL A 315 8.90 20.68 62.14
N LYS A 316 9.25 21.95 62.35
CA LYS A 316 10.59 22.49 62.07
C LYS A 316 11.69 21.77 62.84
N ASN A 317 11.48 21.52 64.13
CA ASN A 317 12.47 20.84 64.97
C ASN A 317 12.63 19.36 64.62
N ARG A 318 11.56 18.68 64.22
CA ARG A 318 11.59 17.26 63.85
C ARG A 318 12.16 17.04 62.46
N PHE A 319 11.82 17.91 61.51
CA PHE A 319 12.30 17.84 60.13
C PHE A 319 13.82 17.94 60.05
N ASN A 320 14.41 18.78 60.91
CA ASN A 320 15.86 18.91 61.07
C ASN A 320 16.56 17.71 61.71
N LYS A 321 15.81 16.77 62.33
CA LYS A 321 16.37 15.67 63.14
C LYS A 321 16.22 14.29 62.48
N ASP A 322 15.06 14.03 61.88
CA ASP A 322 14.65 12.69 61.47
C ASP A 322 14.85 12.42 59.96
N TRP A 323 14.97 13.46 59.11
CA TRP A 323 15.09 13.30 57.64
C TRP A 323 16.40 13.89 57.10
N GLN A 324 17.54 13.35 57.55
CA GLN A 324 18.89 13.66 57.08
C GLN A 324 19.39 12.56 56.13
N VAL A 325 19.87 12.92 54.92
CA VAL A 325 20.33 11.95 53.91
C VAL A 325 21.84 12.12 53.65
N GLY A 326 22.66 11.28 54.28
CA GLY A 326 24.12 11.30 54.12
C GLY A 326 24.79 12.60 54.59
N ASP A 327 25.83 13.03 53.86
CA ASP A 327 26.56 14.30 54.11
C ASP A 327 25.90 15.52 53.42
N LEU A 328 24.80 15.33 52.69
CA LEU A 328 24.05 16.41 52.06
C LEU A 328 23.16 17.11 53.10
N LEU A 329 23.58 18.32 53.51
CA LEU A 329 22.73 19.26 54.24
C LEU A 329 21.60 19.74 53.30
N ILE A 330 20.48 19.01 53.28
CA ILE A 330 19.23 19.53 52.70
C ILE A 330 18.91 20.83 53.43
N SER A 331 18.87 21.94 52.69
CA SER A 331 18.77 23.28 53.24
C SER A 331 17.55 23.40 54.17
N ARG A 332 17.86 23.62 55.45
CA ARG A 332 17.02 24.08 56.56
C ARG A 332 15.66 24.66 56.13
N THR A 333 14.59 24.00 56.58
CA THR A 333 13.16 24.43 56.66
C THR A 333 12.18 23.82 55.64
N CYS A 334 10.93 23.72 56.10
CA CYS A 334 9.75 23.36 55.33
C CYS A 334 8.76 24.50 55.52
N SER A 335 8.17 24.95 54.42
CA SER A 335 7.19 26.02 54.40
C SER A 335 5.80 25.47 54.67
N VAL A 336 5.10 26.10 55.62
CA VAL A 336 3.76 25.69 56.05
C VAL A 336 2.79 26.85 55.80
N GLY A 337 1.79 26.58 54.98
CA GLY A 337 0.65 27.48 54.76
C GLY A 337 -0.59 26.99 55.49
N ILE A 338 -1.39 27.94 55.97
CA ILE A 338 -2.67 27.65 56.60
C ILE A 338 -3.76 28.45 55.89
N VAL A 339 -4.74 27.72 55.35
CA VAL A 339 -5.97 28.31 54.84
C VAL A 339 -7.06 28.05 55.88
N GLU A 340 -7.56 29.13 56.47
CA GLU A 340 -8.69 29.07 57.41
C GLU A 340 -10.02 29.13 56.67
N THR A 341 -11.02 28.40 57.16
CA THR A 341 -12.39 28.50 56.64
C THR A 341 -13.23 29.44 57.50
N HIS A 342 -13.89 30.39 56.85
CA HIS A 342 -14.94 31.24 57.40
C HIS A 342 -16.34 30.67 57.07
N GLY A 343 -17.35 31.08 57.84
CA GLY A 343 -18.68 30.46 57.84
C GLY A 343 -19.44 30.49 56.50
N ASP A 344 -19.04 31.37 55.58
CA ASP A 344 -19.71 31.60 54.29
C ASP A 344 -18.85 31.19 53.07
N ASP A 345 -17.72 30.50 53.28
CA ASP A 345 -16.79 30.16 52.19
C ASP A 345 -17.36 29.09 51.24
N SER A 346 -17.26 29.37 49.93
CA SER A 346 -17.51 28.37 48.88
C SER A 346 -16.28 27.48 48.67
N THR A 347 -16.49 26.27 48.14
CA THR A 347 -15.38 25.37 47.74
C THR A 347 -14.40 26.08 46.79
N GLU A 348 -14.91 26.93 45.91
CA GLU A 348 -14.14 27.70 44.94
C GLU A 348 -13.30 28.81 45.61
N SER A 349 -13.85 29.51 46.60
CA SER A 349 -13.12 30.49 47.41
C SER A 349 -11.92 29.85 48.12
N LEU A 350 -12.11 28.67 48.71
CA LEU A 350 -11.06 27.94 49.40
C LEU A 350 -9.99 27.37 48.46
N LEU A 351 -10.36 26.91 47.26
CA LEU A 351 -9.39 26.48 46.25
C LEU A 351 -8.52 27.66 45.80
N ASN A 352 -9.12 28.83 45.56
CA ASN A 352 -8.38 30.04 45.23
C ASN A 352 -7.46 30.48 46.37
N ALA A 353 -7.89 30.34 47.62
CA ALA A 353 -7.06 30.64 48.79
C ALA A 353 -5.90 29.64 48.95
N ILE A 354 -6.09 28.37 48.59
CA ILE A 354 -5.02 27.36 48.51
C ILE A 354 -3.99 27.77 47.45
N ASP A 355 -4.43 28.10 46.23
CA ASP A 355 -3.54 28.47 45.13
C ASP A 355 -2.74 29.74 45.44
N TYR A 356 -3.40 30.75 46.00
CA TYR A 356 -2.73 31.96 46.47
C TYR A 356 -1.71 31.67 47.57
N SER A 357 -2.05 30.78 48.51
CA SER A 357 -1.14 30.39 49.58
C SER A 357 0.08 29.63 49.04
N LEU A 358 -0.09 28.75 48.04
CA LEU A 358 1.00 28.02 47.40
C LEU A 358 1.97 28.95 46.68
N ASP A 359 1.45 29.90 45.91
CA ASP A 359 2.28 30.88 45.20
C ASP A 359 3.08 31.77 46.17
N LYS A 360 2.44 32.18 47.28
CA LYS A 360 3.07 32.97 48.33
C LYS A 360 4.12 32.18 49.12
N LEU A 361 3.89 30.89 49.39
CA LEU A 361 4.87 30.01 50.02
C LEU A 361 6.12 29.82 49.14
N ARG A 362 5.95 29.80 47.81
CA ARG A 362 7.05 29.64 46.84
C ARG A 362 7.87 30.91 46.64
N THR A 363 7.24 32.08 46.75
CA THR A 363 7.90 33.39 46.55
C THR A 363 8.61 33.92 47.80
N LEU A 364 8.16 33.56 49.01
CA LEU A 364 8.69 34.10 50.27
C LEU A 364 10.01 33.49 50.77
N GLY A 365 10.64 32.58 50.03
CA GLY A 365 12.01 32.09 50.21
C GLY A 365 12.56 32.01 51.65
N SER A 366 12.61 30.80 52.21
CA SER A 366 13.22 30.42 53.51
C SER A 366 12.47 30.89 54.78
N SER A 367 11.97 29.90 55.56
CA SER A 367 11.51 30.06 56.96
C SER A 367 10.25 30.89 57.24
N THR A 368 9.37 31.14 56.27
CA THR A 368 8.20 32.01 56.46
C THR A 368 6.93 31.20 56.76
N PHE A 369 6.15 31.64 57.75
CA PHE A 369 4.83 31.08 58.07
C PHE A 369 3.81 32.10 57.64
N TYR A 370 2.94 31.67 56.75
CA TYR A 370 1.96 32.53 56.14
C TYR A 370 0.57 32.09 56.61
N ILE A 371 -0.05 32.94 57.43
CA ILE A 371 -1.48 32.88 57.72
C ILE A 371 -2.12 33.90 56.79
N ALA A 372 -3.04 33.47 55.94
CA ALA A 372 -3.79 34.37 55.06
C ALA A 372 -4.85 35.13 55.89
N GLU A 373 -4.43 36.17 56.63
CA GLU A 373 -5.34 37.13 57.27
C GLU A 373 -5.12 38.52 56.67
N GLU A 374 -6.20 39.07 56.07
CA GLU A 374 -6.41 40.50 55.76
C GLU A 374 -5.38 41.24 54.86
N GLU A 375 -5.36 40.99 53.55
CA GLU A 375 -4.86 41.97 52.56
C GLU A 375 -5.75 42.05 51.29
N ALA A 376 -7.05 41.83 51.45
CA ALA A 376 -8.03 41.84 50.35
C ALA A 376 -8.53 43.24 49.94
N TYR A 377 -8.02 44.34 50.53
CA TYR A 377 -8.64 45.67 50.38
C TYR A 377 -7.97 46.64 49.38
N SER A 378 -6.85 46.27 48.75
CA SER A 378 -6.27 47.05 47.64
C SER A 378 -6.65 46.49 46.27
N HIS A 379 -7.80 45.81 46.20
CA HIS A 379 -8.13 44.87 45.16
C HIS A 379 -8.67 45.54 43.89
N GLU A 380 -9.23 46.74 43.86
CA GLU A 380 -9.94 47.18 42.64
C GLU A 380 -9.03 47.46 41.43
N THR A 381 -7.82 47.99 41.64
CA THR A 381 -6.85 48.27 40.55
C THR A 381 -5.97 47.06 40.21
N LEU A 382 -5.63 46.24 41.21
CA LEU A 382 -4.90 44.98 41.02
C LEU A 382 -5.81 43.87 40.49
N ILE A 383 -7.10 43.81 40.86
CA ILE A 383 -8.12 42.97 40.21
C ILE A 383 -8.25 43.40 38.76
N SER A 384 -8.38 44.69 38.43
CA SER A 384 -8.56 45.06 37.01
C SER A 384 -7.34 44.70 36.14
N MET A 385 -6.11 44.78 36.68
CA MET A 385 -4.89 44.38 35.96
C MET A 385 -4.67 42.86 36.03
N SER A 386 -4.94 42.21 37.15
CA SER A 386 -4.91 40.76 37.33
C SER A 386 -6.00 40.06 36.54
N GLU A 387 -7.18 40.65 36.38
CA GLU A 387 -8.28 40.13 35.57
C GLU A 387 -7.92 40.30 34.11
N LYS A 388 -7.29 41.40 33.70
CA LYS A 388 -6.75 41.56 32.34
C LYS A 388 -5.60 40.61 32.03
N VAL A 389 -4.66 40.43 32.97
CA VAL A 389 -3.54 39.49 32.81
C VAL A 389 -4.04 38.06 32.88
N LYS A 390 -4.95 37.71 33.80
CA LYS A 390 -5.61 36.41 33.84
C LYS A 390 -6.43 36.16 32.59
N THR A 391 -7.24 37.11 32.11
CA THR A 391 -7.98 36.92 30.86
C THR A 391 -7.04 36.78 29.68
N LEU A 392 -5.94 37.53 29.61
CA LEU A 392 -4.93 37.34 28.55
C LEU A 392 -4.18 36.01 28.66
N GLU A 393 -3.84 35.56 29.87
CA GLU A 393 -3.19 34.27 30.11
C GLU A 393 -4.16 33.09 29.88
N GLU A 394 -5.43 33.27 30.22
CA GLU A 394 -6.50 32.30 30.00
C GLU A 394 -6.86 32.24 28.52
N GLU A 395 -6.99 33.38 27.83
CA GLU A 395 -7.13 33.44 26.37
C GLU A 395 -5.89 32.86 25.67
N SER A 396 -4.67 33.13 26.17
CA SER A 396 -3.44 32.55 25.62
C SER A 396 -3.34 31.05 25.91
N ARG A 397 -3.80 30.58 27.07
CA ARG A 397 -3.82 29.15 27.44
C ARG A 397 -4.89 28.41 26.66
N GLU A 398 -6.10 28.94 26.56
CA GLU A 398 -7.18 28.41 25.73
C GLU A 398 -6.78 28.40 24.26
N ALA A 399 -6.13 29.46 23.76
CA ALA A 399 -5.60 29.50 22.40
C ALA A 399 -4.50 28.45 22.18
N LYS A 400 -3.62 28.24 23.16
CA LYS A 400 -2.56 27.22 23.10
C LYS A 400 -3.14 25.81 23.17
N GLU A 401 -4.06 25.54 24.09
CA GLU A 401 -4.75 24.26 24.22
C GLU A 401 -5.59 23.96 22.97
N ALA A 402 -6.35 24.93 22.45
CA ALA A 402 -7.08 24.79 21.20
C ALA A 402 -6.14 24.55 20.01
N ARG A 403 -4.98 25.22 19.96
CA ARG A 403 -3.96 24.99 18.94
C ARG A 403 -3.34 23.61 19.05
N GLU A 404 -2.99 23.14 20.25
CA GLU A 404 -2.47 21.79 20.49
C GLU A 404 -3.51 20.72 20.16
N GLN A 405 -4.78 20.95 20.50
CA GLN A 405 -5.88 20.04 20.21
C GLN A 405 -6.17 19.99 18.71
N ALA A 406 -6.11 21.13 18.01
CA ALA A 406 -6.20 21.21 16.55
C ALA A 406 -5.01 20.50 15.88
N GLN A 407 -3.78 20.69 16.37
CA GLN A 407 -2.59 20.01 15.84
C GLN A 407 -2.64 18.49 16.07
N ARG A 408 -3.13 18.03 17.23
CA ARG A 408 -3.33 16.59 17.50
C ARG A 408 -4.40 16.00 16.59
N ALA A 409 -5.53 16.68 16.44
CA ALA A 409 -6.60 16.24 15.53
C ALA A 409 -6.12 16.17 14.08
N ASP A 410 -5.31 17.14 13.64
CA ASP A 410 -4.76 17.17 12.28
C ASP A 410 -3.69 16.09 12.06
N PHE A 411 -2.88 15.81 13.10
CA PHE A 411 -1.94 14.69 13.10
C PHE A 411 -2.64 13.33 13.06
N GLU A 412 -3.66 13.11 13.89
CA GLU A 412 -4.47 11.89 13.92
C GLU A 412 -5.19 11.68 12.58
N LYS A 413 -5.76 12.75 12.00
CA LYS A 413 -6.38 12.73 10.67
C LYS A 413 -5.37 12.34 9.58
N SER A 414 -4.16 12.91 9.62
CA SER A 414 -3.10 12.62 8.66
C SER A 414 -2.60 11.17 8.77
N MET A 415 -2.38 10.67 9.99
CA MET A 415 -1.99 9.28 10.26
C MET A 415 -3.08 8.29 9.84
N PHE A 416 -4.35 8.63 10.10
CA PHE A 416 -5.49 7.82 9.67
C PHE A 416 -5.54 7.69 8.14
N LEU A 417 -5.38 8.80 7.42
CA LEU A 417 -5.38 8.80 5.96
C LEU A 417 -4.19 8.02 5.38
N ALA A 418 -3.00 8.18 5.96
CA ALA A 418 -1.81 7.43 5.57
C ALA A 418 -2.00 5.91 5.75
N ASN A 419 -2.49 5.49 6.92
CA ASN A 419 -2.76 4.08 7.21
C ASN A 419 -3.86 3.51 6.31
N MET A 420 -4.97 4.23 6.12
CA MET A 420 -6.02 3.84 5.17
C MET A 420 -5.48 3.67 3.76
N SER A 421 -4.60 4.56 3.31
CA SER A 421 -4.01 4.43 1.98
C SER A 421 -3.18 3.16 1.86
N HIS A 422 -2.41 2.79 2.88
CA HIS A 422 -1.64 1.53 2.86
C HIS A 422 -2.55 0.30 2.87
N GLU A 423 -3.61 0.30 3.69
CA GLU A 423 -4.58 -0.79 3.77
C GLU A 423 -5.40 -0.95 2.49
N ILE A 424 -5.64 0.14 1.73
CA ILE A 424 -6.32 0.05 0.43
C ILE A 424 -5.33 -0.28 -0.70
N ARG A 425 -4.10 0.25 -0.68
CA ARG A 425 -3.11 0.00 -1.74
C ARG A 425 -2.74 -1.48 -1.85
N THR A 426 -2.63 -2.16 -0.72
CA THR A 426 -2.24 -3.59 -0.66
C THR A 426 -3.20 -4.52 -1.42
N PRO A 427 -4.53 -4.54 -1.17
CA PRO A 427 -5.45 -5.34 -1.96
C PRO A 427 -5.56 -4.86 -3.42
N MET A 428 -5.43 -3.56 -3.68
CA MET A 428 -5.49 -3.03 -5.05
C MET A 428 -4.31 -3.48 -5.90
N ASN A 429 -3.09 -3.47 -5.36
CA ASN A 429 -1.91 -3.98 -6.05
C ASN A 429 -2.02 -5.48 -6.35
N ALA A 430 -2.64 -6.26 -5.46
CA ALA A 430 -2.92 -7.67 -5.72
C ALA A 430 -3.94 -7.84 -6.87
N ILE A 431 -5.00 -7.03 -6.91
CA ILE A 431 -5.99 -7.04 -8.00
C ILE A 431 -5.33 -6.66 -9.33
N ILE A 432 -4.51 -5.60 -9.36
CA ILE A 432 -3.77 -5.20 -10.56
C ILE A 432 -2.83 -6.32 -11.01
N GLY A 433 -2.06 -6.90 -10.09
CA GLY A 433 -1.16 -8.02 -10.39
C GLY A 433 -1.91 -9.24 -10.96
N MET A 434 -3.03 -9.64 -10.37
CA MET A 434 -3.87 -10.72 -10.91
C MET A 434 -4.44 -10.39 -12.29
N THR A 435 -4.83 -9.13 -12.50
CA THR A 435 -5.40 -8.67 -13.76
C THR A 435 -4.34 -8.62 -14.86
N ASP A 436 -3.12 -8.20 -14.53
CA ASP A 436 -1.96 -8.25 -15.44
C ASP A 436 -1.59 -9.68 -15.80
N LEU A 437 -1.67 -10.64 -14.85
CA LEU A 437 -1.50 -12.06 -15.15
C LEU A 437 -2.59 -12.58 -16.09
N ILE A 438 -3.86 -12.23 -15.84
CA ILE A 438 -4.98 -12.59 -16.73
C ILE A 438 -4.76 -12.03 -18.15
N LEU A 439 -4.31 -10.79 -18.27
CA LEU A 439 -4.05 -10.14 -19.56
C LEU A 439 -2.88 -10.76 -20.35
N ARG A 440 -1.98 -11.44 -19.64
CA ARG A 440 -0.84 -12.18 -20.20
C ARG A 440 -1.21 -13.60 -20.66
N ASP A 441 -2.28 -14.18 -20.13
CA ASP A 441 -2.77 -15.51 -20.52
C ASP A 441 -3.53 -15.49 -21.88
N ASP A 442 -3.70 -16.68 -22.49
CA ASP A 442 -4.50 -16.85 -23.71
C ASP A 442 -6.00 -16.83 -23.37
N ILE A 443 -6.54 -15.62 -23.25
CA ILE A 443 -7.92 -15.34 -22.87
C ILE A 443 -8.75 -14.82 -24.05
N ASN A 444 -10.05 -15.14 -24.05
CA ASN A 444 -10.95 -14.62 -25.07
C ASN A 444 -11.10 -13.08 -24.97
N GLU A 445 -11.48 -12.45 -26.08
CA GLU A 445 -11.50 -10.99 -26.21
C GLU A 445 -12.46 -10.29 -25.23
N ARG A 446 -13.51 -11.00 -24.79
CA ARG A 446 -14.45 -10.51 -23.78
C ARG A 446 -13.84 -10.49 -22.38
N VAL A 447 -13.07 -11.52 -22.01
CA VAL A 447 -12.33 -11.59 -20.74
C VAL A 447 -11.19 -10.57 -20.76
N ARG A 448 -10.54 -10.37 -21.91
CA ARG A 448 -9.50 -9.34 -22.08
C ARG A 448 -10.07 -7.94 -21.87
N ALA A 449 -11.21 -7.63 -22.48
CA ALA A 449 -11.91 -6.37 -22.25
C ALA A 449 -12.26 -6.18 -20.77
N ASN A 450 -12.87 -7.18 -20.13
CA ASN A 450 -13.21 -7.10 -18.70
C ASN A 450 -11.98 -6.92 -17.80
N ALA A 451 -10.87 -7.60 -18.11
CA ALA A 451 -9.63 -7.46 -17.36
C ALA A 451 -9.01 -6.06 -17.55
N ILE A 452 -9.02 -5.51 -18.77
CA ILE A 452 -8.63 -4.10 -19.00
C ILE A 452 -9.51 -3.15 -18.19
N ASP A 453 -10.83 -3.39 -18.14
CA ASP A 453 -11.77 -2.55 -17.38
C ASP A 453 -11.50 -2.63 -15.87
N ILE A 454 -11.26 -3.82 -15.31
CA ILE A 454 -10.88 -4.01 -13.91
C ILE A 454 -9.57 -3.29 -13.59
N LYS A 455 -8.58 -3.39 -14.49
CA LYS A 455 -7.28 -2.72 -14.33
C LYS A 455 -7.45 -1.20 -14.34
N ASN A 456 -8.20 -0.66 -15.30
CA ASN A 456 -8.48 0.77 -15.42
C ASN A 456 -9.24 1.30 -14.20
N ALA A 457 -10.23 0.56 -13.69
CA ALA A 457 -10.95 0.92 -12.47
C ALA A 457 -10.02 0.89 -11.24
N SER A 458 -9.10 -0.06 -11.20
CA SER A 458 -8.12 -0.20 -10.12
C SER A 458 -7.09 0.92 -10.11
N ASP A 459 -6.52 1.23 -11.26
CA ASP A 459 -5.58 2.35 -11.47
C ASP A 459 -6.27 3.68 -11.14
N SER A 460 -7.54 3.84 -11.53
CA SER A 460 -8.34 5.02 -11.21
C SER A 460 -8.51 5.19 -9.70
N LEU A 461 -8.89 4.13 -8.98
CA LEU A 461 -9.10 4.18 -7.53
C LEU A 461 -7.81 4.53 -6.78
N LEU A 462 -6.67 3.97 -7.17
CA LEU A 462 -5.36 4.33 -6.62
C LEU A 462 -5.05 5.82 -6.86
N GLY A 463 -5.37 6.34 -8.04
CA GLY A 463 -5.29 7.77 -8.34
C GLY A 463 -6.11 8.62 -7.36
N ILE A 464 -7.37 8.23 -7.08
CA ILE A 464 -8.23 8.93 -6.11
C ILE A 464 -7.59 8.97 -4.72
N ILE A 465 -7.07 7.83 -4.26
CA ILE A 465 -6.48 7.71 -2.92
C ILE A 465 -5.24 8.60 -2.81
N ASN A 466 -4.38 8.58 -3.84
CA ASN A 466 -3.20 9.42 -3.90
C ASN A 466 -3.58 10.91 -3.93
N ASP A 467 -4.60 11.31 -4.70
CA ASP A 467 -5.11 12.69 -4.71
C ASP A 467 -5.61 13.14 -3.32
N VAL A 468 -6.33 12.27 -2.59
CA VAL A 468 -6.80 12.57 -1.23
C VAL A 468 -5.64 12.74 -0.26
N LEU A 469 -4.63 11.86 -0.35
CA LEU A 469 -3.42 11.96 0.46
C LEU A 469 -2.65 13.24 0.17
N ASP A 470 -2.42 13.55 -1.11
CA ASP A 470 -1.71 14.76 -1.52
C ASP A 470 -2.44 16.02 -1.01
N ILE A 471 -3.77 16.07 -1.10
CA ILE A 471 -4.55 17.17 -0.53
C ILE A 471 -4.36 17.28 0.99
N SER A 472 -4.36 16.15 1.71
CA SER A 472 -4.12 16.14 3.17
C SER A 472 -2.70 16.61 3.52
N LYS A 473 -1.69 16.20 2.75
CA LYS A 473 -0.30 16.64 2.94
C LYS A 473 -0.16 18.13 2.70
N VAL A 474 -0.83 18.67 1.68
CA VAL A 474 -0.79 20.12 1.44
C VAL A 474 -1.55 20.91 2.51
N GLU A 475 -2.71 20.45 2.98
CA GLU A 475 -3.46 21.13 4.05
C GLU A 475 -2.72 21.19 5.38
N SER A 476 -1.98 20.13 5.69
CA SER A 476 -1.16 20.06 6.90
C SER A 476 0.20 20.77 6.77
N GLY A 477 0.51 21.33 5.59
CA GLY A 477 1.79 21.99 5.32
C GLY A 477 3.00 21.05 5.29
N ARG A 478 2.77 19.75 5.15
CA ARG A 478 3.81 18.69 5.14
C ARG A 478 4.24 18.28 3.73
N LEU A 479 3.70 18.91 2.68
CA LEU A 479 4.14 18.64 1.33
C LEU A 479 5.52 19.29 1.12
N GLU A 480 6.56 18.45 1.03
CA GLU A 480 7.89 18.88 0.63
C GLU A 480 7.99 18.84 -0.90
N LEU A 481 8.34 19.96 -1.51
CA LEU A 481 8.62 20.05 -2.94
C LEU A 481 10.09 19.72 -3.16
N VAL A 482 10.38 18.77 -4.04
CA VAL A 482 11.75 18.41 -4.39
C VAL A 482 12.18 19.18 -5.61
N ASN A 483 13.15 20.08 -5.43
CA ASN A 483 13.70 20.86 -6.52
C ASN A 483 14.91 20.15 -7.11
N ASP A 484 14.66 19.35 -8.15
CA ASP A 484 15.69 18.65 -8.92
C ASP A 484 15.82 19.22 -10.34
N GLU A 485 16.94 18.94 -11.00
CA GLU A 485 17.10 19.20 -12.43
C GLU A 485 16.24 18.22 -13.24
N TYR A 486 15.44 18.73 -14.18
CA TYR A 486 14.65 17.91 -15.09
C TYR A 486 14.69 18.41 -16.54
N ASP A 487 14.49 17.48 -17.48
CA ASP A 487 14.46 17.76 -18.92
C ASP A 487 13.01 18.05 -19.38
N LEU A 488 12.73 19.33 -19.65
CA LEU A 488 11.41 19.82 -20.07
C LEU A 488 10.99 19.20 -21.42
N ARG A 489 11.94 18.94 -22.33
CA ARG A 489 11.67 18.29 -23.63
C ARG A 489 11.11 16.90 -23.43
N MET A 490 11.75 16.10 -22.58
CA MET A 490 11.33 14.73 -22.27
C MET A 490 9.98 14.72 -21.55
N MET A 491 9.78 15.63 -20.59
CA MET A 491 8.53 15.76 -19.86
C MET A 491 7.34 16.05 -20.79
N LEU A 492 7.45 17.09 -21.63
CA LEU A 492 6.40 17.50 -22.56
C LEU A 492 6.11 16.44 -23.63
N THR A 493 7.14 15.81 -24.18
CA THR A 493 6.99 14.72 -25.16
C THR A 493 6.20 13.55 -24.56
N GLY A 494 6.52 13.17 -23.32
CA GLY A 494 5.80 12.12 -22.60
C GLY A 494 4.33 12.48 -22.32
N ILE A 495 4.06 13.73 -21.92
CA ILE A 495 2.69 14.22 -21.68
C ILE A 495 1.86 14.20 -22.97
N VAL A 496 2.41 14.72 -24.07
CA VAL A 496 1.72 14.74 -25.36
C VAL A 496 1.40 13.31 -25.79
N SER A 497 2.36 12.40 -25.73
CA SER A 497 2.14 10.98 -26.07
C SER A 497 1.06 10.34 -25.21
N LEU A 498 1.05 10.59 -23.90
CA LEU A 498 0.05 10.06 -22.98
C LEU A 498 -1.36 10.54 -23.36
N ILE A 499 -1.52 11.84 -23.58
CA ILE A 499 -2.83 12.43 -23.87
C ILE A 499 -3.34 12.00 -25.25
N SER A 500 -2.46 11.87 -26.25
CA SER A 500 -2.84 11.38 -27.58
C SER A 500 -3.43 9.98 -27.61
N THR A 501 -3.09 9.12 -26.63
CA THR A 501 -3.70 7.77 -26.51
C THR A 501 -5.11 7.79 -25.94
N ARG A 502 -5.49 8.86 -25.25
CA ARG A 502 -6.79 9.02 -24.58
C ARG A 502 -7.81 9.76 -25.45
N ILE A 503 -7.36 10.47 -26.47
CA ILE A 503 -8.20 11.24 -27.38
C ILE A 503 -8.69 10.34 -28.52
N SER A 504 -9.99 10.38 -28.80
CA SER A 504 -10.59 9.74 -29.98
C SER A 504 -10.15 10.46 -31.26
N LYS A 505 -9.11 9.95 -31.91
CA LYS A 505 -8.48 10.57 -33.10
C LYS A 505 -9.44 10.83 -34.26
N ASP A 506 -10.53 10.08 -34.35
CA ASP A 506 -11.54 10.23 -35.41
C ASP A 506 -12.47 11.43 -35.21
N LYS A 507 -12.50 12.03 -34.01
CA LYS A 507 -13.50 13.05 -33.63
C LYS A 507 -12.92 14.32 -33.01
N VAL A 508 -11.75 14.21 -32.37
CA VAL A 508 -11.13 15.31 -31.64
C VAL A 508 -9.70 15.50 -32.13
N GLU A 509 -9.42 16.68 -32.67
CA GLU A 509 -8.07 17.08 -33.08
C GLU A 509 -7.27 17.55 -31.88
N PHE A 510 -6.06 17.02 -31.70
CA PHE A 510 -5.12 17.51 -30.69
C PHE A 510 -4.07 18.41 -31.35
N ILE A 511 -3.99 19.67 -30.92
CA ILE A 511 -3.07 20.68 -31.46
C ILE A 511 -2.05 21.00 -30.38
N VAL A 512 -0.76 20.91 -30.70
CA VAL A 512 0.33 21.16 -29.75
C VAL A 512 1.25 22.25 -30.30
N ASP A 513 1.42 23.30 -29.51
CA ASP A 513 2.22 24.48 -29.84
C ASP A 513 3.19 24.78 -28.69
N ILE A 514 4.46 24.45 -28.88
CA ILE A 514 5.52 24.59 -27.87
C ILE A 514 6.59 25.53 -28.44
N ASP A 515 6.92 26.58 -27.68
CA ASP A 515 7.94 27.54 -28.08
C ASP A 515 9.34 26.92 -28.05
N LYS A 516 10.08 27.13 -29.15
CA LYS A 516 11.42 26.60 -29.35
C LYS A 516 12.47 27.23 -28.43
N THR A 517 12.21 28.42 -27.90
CA THR A 517 13.15 29.18 -27.06
C THR A 517 13.11 28.81 -25.57
N LEU A 518 12.17 27.93 -25.17
CA LEU A 518 12.09 27.45 -23.79
C LEU A 518 13.40 26.78 -23.36
N PRO A 519 13.88 26.92 -22.11
CA PRO A 519 15.04 26.18 -21.64
C PRO A 519 14.78 24.67 -21.65
N ARG A 520 15.75 23.88 -22.10
CA ARG A 520 15.66 22.42 -22.08
C ARG A 520 15.68 21.86 -20.65
N LYS A 521 16.52 22.42 -19.79
CA LYS A 521 16.73 21.96 -18.41
C LYS A 521 16.24 23.02 -17.42
N LEU A 522 15.33 22.61 -16.54
CA LEU A 522 14.78 23.44 -15.47
C LEU A 522 15.05 22.78 -14.12
N ILE A 523 14.95 23.58 -13.05
CA ILE A 523 15.05 23.11 -11.67
C ILE A 523 13.68 23.27 -11.00
N GLY A 524 13.13 22.16 -10.52
CA GLY A 524 11.81 22.13 -9.89
C GLY A 524 11.31 20.70 -9.67
N ASP A 525 10.09 20.57 -9.17
CA ASP A 525 9.49 19.26 -8.89
C ASP A 525 8.79 18.71 -10.15
N GLU A 526 9.56 18.01 -11.00
CA GLU A 526 9.07 17.44 -12.27
C GLU A 526 7.78 16.64 -12.10
N VAL A 527 7.70 15.85 -11.03
CA VAL A 527 6.54 14.97 -10.76
C VAL A 527 5.29 15.81 -10.53
N ARG A 528 5.39 16.86 -9.71
CA ARG A 528 4.25 17.76 -9.42
C ARG A 528 3.89 18.64 -10.61
N VAL A 529 4.88 19.11 -11.37
CA VAL A 529 4.63 19.83 -12.62
C VAL A 529 3.88 18.95 -13.62
N ARG A 530 4.38 17.74 -13.86
CA ARG A 530 3.73 16.73 -14.73
C ARG A 530 2.31 16.43 -14.29
N GLN A 531 2.07 16.30 -12.98
CA GLN A 531 0.75 16.05 -12.40
C GLN A 531 -0.25 17.16 -12.77
N VAL A 532 0.17 18.44 -12.70
CA VAL A 532 -0.68 19.58 -13.11
C VAL A 532 -1.04 19.51 -14.59
N PHE A 533 -0.05 19.29 -15.47
CA PHE A 533 -0.29 19.15 -16.91
C PHE A 533 -1.29 18.04 -17.23
N VAL A 534 -1.04 16.84 -16.68
CA VAL A 534 -1.86 15.65 -16.93
C VAL A 534 -3.30 15.86 -16.44
N ASN A 535 -3.49 16.49 -15.28
CA ASN A 535 -4.83 16.75 -14.74
C ASN A 535 -5.64 17.72 -15.61
N VAL A 536 -5.03 18.81 -16.08
CA VAL A 536 -5.73 19.79 -16.94
C VAL A 536 -6.04 19.18 -18.31
N LEU A 537 -5.08 18.49 -18.93
CA LEU A 537 -5.27 17.88 -20.25
C LEU A 537 -6.25 16.70 -20.23
N ASN A 538 -6.25 15.89 -19.16
CA ASN A 538 -7.24 14.82 -19.00
C ASN A 538 -8.66 15.38 -18.91
N ASN A 539 -8.86 16.50 -18.21
CA ASN A 539 -10.17 17.15 -18.19
C ASN A 539 -10.58 17.60 -19.59
N ALA A 540 -9.69 18.25 -20.35
CA ALA A 540 -9.99 18.63 -21.74
C ALA A 540 -10.36 17.41 -22.61
N ALA A 541 -9.60 16.32 -22.53
CA ALA A 541 -9.86 15.07 -23.26
C ALA A 541 -11.21 14.43 -22.88
N LYS A 542 -11.56 14.50 -21.59
CA LYS A 542 -12.79 13.90 -21.04
C LYS A 542 -14.06 14.66 -21.43
N PHE A 543 -14.00 16.00 -21.48
CA PHE A 543 -15.17 16.85 -21.71
C PHE A 543 -15.34 17.29 -23.18
N THR A 544 -14.39 16.94 -24.05
CA THR A 544 -14.47 17.22 -25.50
C THR A 544 -14.80 15.95 -26.25
N LYS A 545 -16.05 15.85 -26.74
CA LYS A 545 -16.50 14.70 -27.54
C LYS A 545 -16.12 14.84 -29.02
N GLU A 546 -16.20 16.06 -29.55
CA GLU A 546 -15.91 16.41 -30.95
C GLU A 546 -15.27 17.81 -30.99
N GLY A 547 -14.45 18.08 -32.01
CA GLY A 547 -13.79 19.38 -32.20
C GLY A 547 -12.28 19.32 -31.98
N HIS A 548 -11.73 20.18 -31.11
CA HIS A 548 -10.29 20.18 -30.86
C HIS A 548 -9.90 20.48 -29.42
N ILE A 549 -8.69 20.07 -29.08
CA ILE A 549 -7.97 20.41 -27.85
C ILE A 549 -6.65 21.03 -28.28
N LYS A 550 -6.28 22.19 -27.74
CA LYS A 550 -5.05 22.90 -28.06
C LYS A 550 -4.20 23.13 -26.80
N LEU A 551 -2.99 22.58 -26.80
CA LEU A 551 -1.96 22.83 -25.80
C LEU A 551 -0.98 23.88 -26.31
N VAL A 552 -0.81 24.96 -25.55
CA VAL A 552 0.17 26.02 -25.82
C VAL A 552 1.12 26.14 -24.64
N VAL A 553 2.41 26.04 -24.88
CA VAL A 553 3.47 26.20 -23.86
C VAL A 553 4.41 27.33 -24.28
N ARG A 554 4.54 28.33 -23.41
CA ARG A 554 5.39 29.52 -23.55
C ARG A 554 6.11 29.78 -22.23
N GLY A 555 7.05 30.71 -22.22
CA GLY A 555 7.62 31.18 -20.96
C GLY A 555 8.54 32.38 -21.14
N THR A 556 8.89 32.98 -20.02
CA THR A 556 9.74 34.17 -19.98
C THR A 556 10.78 34.00 -18.86
N LYS A 557 12.01 34.40 -19.14
CA LYS A 557 13.08 34.45 -18.13
C LYS A 557 12.82 35.62 -17.17
N GLU A 558 12.75 35.34 -15.88
CA GLU A 558 12.61 36.29 -14.78
C GLU A 558 13.82 36.14 -13.84
N ASN A 559 14.87 36.96 -14.04
CA ASN A 559 16.15 36.86 -13.31
C ASN A 559 16.80 35.45 -13.43
N ASP A 560 17.05 34.78 -12.29
CA ASP A 560 17.60 33.41 -12.19
C ASP A 560 16.51 32.32 -12.28
N ALA A 561 15.27 32.69 -12.58
CA ALA A 561 14.14 31.79 -12.72
C ALA A 561 13.46 31.94 -14.08
N PHE A 562 12.66 30.96 -14.46
CA PHE A 562 11.87 30.90 -15.67
C PHE A 562 10.41 30.75 -15.30
N ARG A 563 9.56 31.69 -15.74
CA ARG A 563 8.11 31.55 -15.62
C ARG A 563 7.60 30.78 -16.84
N LEU A 564 7.19 29.55 -16.61
CA LEU A 564 6.53 28.71 -17.61
C LEU A 564 5.04 29.03 -17.62
N CYS A 565 4.49 29.38 -18.77
CA CYS A 565 3.08 29.70 -18.98
C CYS A 565 2.44 28.67 -19.90
N VAL A 566 1.39 28.01 -19.41
CA VAL A 566 0.70 26.94 -20.12
C VAL A 566 -0.76 27.31 -20.32
N ARG A 567 -1.27 27.05 -21.51
CA ARG A 567 -2.67 27.25 -21.86
C ARG A 567 -3.21 26.00 -22.55
N VAL A 568 -4.33 25.49 -22.03
CA VAL A 568 -5.07 24.36 -22.57
C VAL A 568 -6.45 24.85 -22.96
N GLU A 569 -6.75 24.79 -24.24
CA GLU A 569 -8.03 25.20 -24.82
C GLU A 569 -8.77 23.97 -25.34
N ASP A 570 -10.06 23.89 -25.08
CA ASP A 570 -10.93 22.80 -25.51
C ASP A 570 -12.23 23.36 -26.09
N THR A 571 -12.80 22.69 -27.10
CA THR A 571 -14.13 23.01 -27.64
C THR A 571 -15.22 22.12 -27.07
N GLY A 572 -15.07 21.65 -25.83
CA GLY A 572 -16.02 20.79 -25.16
C GLY A 572 -17.31 21.50 -24.76
N THR A 573 -18.03 20.92 -23.80
CA THR A 573 -19.33 21.46 -23.33
C THR A 573 -19.25 22.84 -22.70
N GLY A 574 -18.06 23.33 -22.37
CA GLY A 574 -17.87 24.53 -21.56
C GLY A 574 -18.47 24.37 -20.15
N ILE A 575 -18.39 25.44 -19.36
CA ILE A 575 -18.76 25.44 -17.95
C ILE A 575 -19.66 26.65 -17.68
N LYS A 576 -20.76 26.43 -16.94
CA LYS A 576 -21.73 27.50 -16.59
C LYS A 576 -21.11 28.51 -15.63
N GLN A 577 -21.54 29.76 -15.75
CA GLN A 577 -21.01 30.87 -14.95
C GLN A 577 -21.26 30.71 -13.44
N GLU A 578 -22.37 30.08 -13.07
CA GLU A 578 -22.73 29.77 -11.67
C GLU A 578 -21.78 28.75 -11.02
N ASP A 579 -21.14 27.89 -11.81
CA ASP A 579 -20.26 26.83 -11.34
C ASP A 579 -18.78 27.21 -11.34
N MET A 580 -18.41 28.34 -11.98
CA MET A 580 -17.04 28.88 -11.98
C MET A 580 -16.44 28.98 -10.57
N SER A 581 -17.24 29.46 -9.60
CA SER A 581 -16.80 29.65 -8.21
C SER A 581 -16.54 28.35 -7.44
N LYS A 582 -16.96 27.21 -7.99
CA LYS A 582 -16.90 25.89 -7.35
C LYS A 582 -15.78 25.00 -7.89
N LEU A 583 -15.22 25.30 -9.07
CA LEU A 583 -14.26 24.45 -9.78
C LEU A 583 -13.00 24.08 -8.98
N PHE A 584 -12.51 25.00 -8.15
CA PHE A 584 -11.31 24.81 -7.34
C PHE A 584 -11.62 24.47 -5.87
N LYS A 585 -12.87 24.09 -5.56
CA LYS A 585 -13.26 23.60 -4.23
C LYS A 585 -13.15 22.09 -4.18
N THR A 586 -12.56 21.58 -3.10
CA THR A 586 -12.40 20.13 -2.86
C THR A 586 -13.75 19.42 -2.83
N PHE A 587 -13.85 18.26 -3.49
CA PHE A 587 -15.07 17.43 -3.59
C PHE A 587 -16.27 18.07 -4.32
N SER A 588 -16.07 19.21 -5.00
CA SER A 588 -17.15 19.83 -5.76
C SER A 588 -17.24 19.24 -7.17
N ARG A 589 -18.36 18.60 -7.48
CA ARG A 589 -18.71 18.15 -8.84
C ARG A 589 -19.79 19.06 -9.42
N ILE A 590 -19.69 19.35 -10.72
CA ILE A 590 -20.74 20.05 -11.46
C ILE A 590 -21.63 18.95 -12.06
N GLU A 591 -22.84 18.79 -11.52
CA GLU A 591 -23.82 17.83 -12.02
C GLU A 591 -24.54 18.41 -13.24
N ASP A 592 -24.26 17.88 -14.43
CA ASP A 592 -25.04 18.16 -15.63
C ASP A 592 -25.97 16.98 -15.94
N LYS A 593 -27.27 17.27 -16.11
CA LYS A 593 -28.34 16.28 -16.34
C LYS A 593 -28.14 15.41 -17.60
N GLU A 594 -27.27 15.84 -18.52
CA GLU A 594 -26.95 15.13 -19.77
C GLU A 594 -25.66 14.28 -19.70
N ASN A 595 -24.85 14.41 -18.65
CA ASN A 595 -23.51 13.79 -18.53
C ASN A 595 -23.36 12.89 -17.28
N HIS A 596 -24.44 12.21 -16.86
CA HIS A 596 -24.47 11.32 -15.69
C HIS A 596 -23.43 10.16 -15.68
N PHE A 597 -22.68 9.96 -16.76
CA PHE A 597 -21.67 8.90 -16.92
C PHE A 597 -20.20 9.36 -16.82
N VAL A 598 -19.94 10.63 -16.52
CA VAL A 598 -18.57 11.19 -16.58
C VAL A 598 -17.90 11.18 -15.20
N GLU A 599 -17.30 10.04 -14.81
CA GLU A 599 -16.62 9.79 -13.52
C GLU A 599 -15.46 10.74 -13.23
N GLY A 600 -15.45 11.44 -12.09
CA GLY A 600 -14.27 12.20 -11.65
C GLY A 600 -14.36 12.59 -10.18
N THR A 601 -13.24 12.60 -9.45
CA THR A 601 -13.19 12.79 -7.99
C THR A 601 -13.66 14.16 -7.51
N GLY A 602 -13.51 15.19 -8.34
CA GLY A 602 -13.65 16.60 -7.91
C GLY A 602 -12.46 17.10 -7.09
N LEU A 603 -11.32 16.38 -7.14
CA LEU A 603 -10.10 16.71 -6.38
C LEU A 603 -8.99 17.31 -7.25
N GLY A 604 -8.87 16.87 -8.50
CA GLY A 604 -7.74 17.21 -9.38
C GLY A 604 -7.47 18.70 -9.53
N LEU A 605 -8.48 19.53 -9.84
CA LEU A 605 -8.28 20.98 -10.04
C LEU A 605 -7.96 21.72 -8.73
N ALA A 606 -8.57 21.31 -7.61
CA ALA A 606 -8.28 21.88 -6.30
C ALA A 606 -6.84 21.58 -5.87
N LEU A 607 -6.36 20.36 -6.14
CA LEU A 607 -4.97 19.97 -5.94
C LEU A 607 -4.01 20.75 -6.86
N CYS A 608 -4.34 20.90 -8.15
CA CYS A 608 -3.51 21.67 -9.09
C CYS A 608 -3.24 23.09 -8.60
N ARG A 609 -4.28 23.81 -8.14
CA ARG A 609 -4.10 25.17 -7.60
C ARG A 609 -3.21 25.19 -6.37
N LYS A 610 -3.36 24.21 -5.47
CA LYS A 610 -2.53 24.10 -4.27
C LYS A 610 -1.06 23.80 -4.61
N LEU A 611 -0.79 22.88 -5.54
CA LEU A 611 0.55 22.56 -6.01
C LEU A 611 1.21 23.76 -6.69
N LEU A 612 0.49 24.45 -7.59
CA LEU A 612 0.99 25.64 -8.27
C LEU A 612 1.30 26.77 -7.29
N ASN A 613 0.43 27.04 -6.32
CA ASN A 613 0.70 28.02 -5.27
C ASN A 613 1.97 27.69 -4.48
N GLY A 614 2.21 26.42 -4.18
CA GLY A 614 3.45 25.94 -3.55
C GLY A 614 4.69 26.16 -4.41
N MET A 615 4.54 26.13 -5.73
CA MET A 615 5.58 26.37 -6.73
C MET A 615 5.56 27.81 -7.29
N HIS A 616 5.01 28.78 -6.53
CA HIS A 616 4.94 30.20 -6.89
C HIS A 616 4.22 30.50 -8.22
N GLY A 617 3.18 29.73 -8.53
CA GLY A 617 2.33 29.86 -9.70
C GLY A 617 0.84 29.90 -9.34
N ASP A 618 -0.04 30.02 -10.34
CA ASP A 618 -1.50 29.94 -10.15
C ASP A 618 -2.18 29.32 -11.39
N ILE A 619 -3.47 28.96 -11.25
CA ILE A 619 -4.32 28.44 -12.33
C ILE A 619 -5.63 29.23 -12.44
N GLY A 620 -5.93 29.64 -13.67
CA GLY A 620 -7.16 30.31 -14.06
C GLY A 620 -7.95 29.53 -15.10
N VAL A 621 -9.22 29.91 -15.25
CA VAL A 621 -10.13 29.35 -16.25
C VAL A 621 -10.97 30.46 -16.87
N ARG A 622 -11.18 30.37 -18.18
CA ARG A 622 -12.18 31.15 -18.94
C ARG A 622 -13.02 30.16 -19.72
N SER A 623 -14.34 30.20 -19.58
CA SER A 623 -15.22 29.22 -20.22
C SER A 623 -16.51 29.86 -20.64
N GLU A 624 -17.06 29.43 -21.77
CA GLU A 624 -18.40 29.78 -22.23
C GLU A 624 -19.18 28.49 -22.48
N TYR A 625 -20.33 28.34 -21.82
CA TYR A 625 -21.14 27.13 -21.91
C TYR A 625 -21.57 26.86 -23.35
N GLY A 626 -21.32 25.64 -23.83
CA GLY A 626 -21.57 25.20 -25.20
C GLY A 626 -20.50 25.59 -26.23
N LYS A 627 -19.47 26.37 -25.87
CA LYS A 627 -18.36 26.73 -26.77
C LYS A 627 -17.01 26.16 -26.38
N GLY A 628 -16.83 25.79 -25.10
CA GLY A 628 -15.60 25.18 -24.60
C GLY A 628 -14.97 25.96 -23.45
N SER A 629 -13.74 25.56 -23.07
CA SER A 629 -13.01 26.17 -21.96
C SER A 629 -11.54 26.42 -22.29
N VAL A 630 -10.96 27.40 -21.61
CA VAL A 630 -9.54 27.73 -21.65
C VAL A 630 -9.03 27.71 -20.22
N PHE A 631 -8.23 26.71 -19.89
CA PHE A 631 -7.47 26.67 -18.65
C PHE A 631 -6.07 27.22 -18.90
N SER A 632 -5.61 28.09 -18.01
CA SER A 632 -4.27 28.67 -18.08
C SER A 632 -3.61 28.59 -16.73
N PHE A 633 -2.36 28.13 -16.67
CA PHE A 633 -1.58 28.16 -15.45
C PHE A 633 -0.17 28.62 -15.72
N ASP A 634 0.46 29.19 -14.71
CA ASP A 634 1.86 29.58 -14.74
C ASP A 634 2.60 29.03 -13.53
N ILE A 635 3.91 28.84 -13.68
CA ILE A 635 4.77 28.30 -12.63
C ILE A 635 6.18 28.87 -12.75
N LEU A 636 6.79 29.21 -11.62
CA LEU A 636 8.16 29.70 -11.55
C LEU A 636 9.12 28.52 -11.30
N GLN A 637 10.15 28.37 -12.13
CA GLN A 637 11.13 27.27 -12.07
C GLN A 637 12.56 27.82 -12.11
N GLY A 638 13.52 27.15 -11.48
CA GLY A 638 14.93 27.52 -11.64
C GLY A 638 15.46 27.14 -13.03
N ILE A 639 16.57 27.76 -13.46
CA ILE A 639 17.21 27.48 -14.75
C ILE A 639 18.58 26.82 -14.50
N CYS A 640 18.82 25.63 -15.07
CA CYS A 640 20.11 24.93 -14.99
C CYS A 640 20.95 25.05 -16.30
N GLY A 641 20.51 25.87 -17.25
CA GLY A 641 21.22 26.14 -18.49
C GLY A 641 20.37 26.91 -19.49
N ASP A 642 21.02 27.67 -20.37
CA ASP A 642 20.35 28.51 -21.39
C ASP A 642 20.10 27.75 -22.71
N ALA A 643 20.44 26.46 -22.78
CA ALA A 643 20.22 25.66 -23.99
C ALA A 643 18.71 25.53 -24.30
N PRO A 644 18.26 25.89 -25.51
CA PRO A 644 16.85 25.85 -25.85
C PRO A 644 16.33 24.41 -25.96
N ILE A 645 15.02 24.25 -25.79
CA ILE A 645 14.30 22.99 -25.89
C ILE A 645 14.39 22.42 -27.30
N LEU A 646 14.69 23.26 -28.30
CA LEU A 646 14.96 22.92 -29.68
C LEU A 646 16.21 23.69 -30.11
N ASP A 647 17.28 22.97 -30.39
CA ASP A 647 18.51 23.51 -30.95
C ASP A 647 18.65 22.95 -32.37
N PHE A 648 18.00 23.62 -33.32
CA PHE A 648 18.04 23.30 -34.74
C PHE A 648 18.64 24.51 -35.47
N ASP A 649 19.96 24.64 -35.41
CA ASP A 649 20.69 25.47 -36.36
C ASP A 649 20.92 24.65 -37.62
N ASP A 650 20.38 25.08 -38.77
CA ASP A 650 20.68 24.48 -40.08
C ASP A 650 22.15 24.81 -40.42
N PRO A 651 23.12 23.88 -40.27
CA PRO A 651 24.54 24.24 -40.37
C PRO A 651 24.97 24.48 -41.82
N ASP A 652 24.12 24.12 -42.78
CA ASP A 652 24.41 24.23 -44.21
C ASP A 652 23.14 24.57 -45.00
N ASP A 653 23.09 25.77 -45.59
CA ASP A 653 23.12 26.00 -47.05
C ASP A 653 22.29 25.15 -48.03
N LYS A 654 22.32 23.83 -47.85
CA LYS A 654 22.02 22.79 -48.84
C LYS A 654 21.25 21.60 -48.26
N ASN A 655 20.99 21.55 -46.94
CA ASN A 655 20.22 20.46 -46.34
C ASN A 655 18.72 20.78 -46.41
N ALA A 656 17.92 19.85 -46.95
CA ALA A 656 16.48 20.03 -47.06
C ALA A 656 15.69 18.78 -46.65
N ILE A 657 14.49 19.00 -46.12
CA ILE A 657 13.49 17.95 -45.88
C ILE A 657 12.61 17.82 -47.13
N MET A 658 12.40 16.60 -47.62
CA MET A 658 11.48 16.36 -48.73
C MET A 658 10.12 15.94 -48.22
N ILE A 659 9.05 16.51 -48.78
CA ILE A 659 7.67 16.09 -48.51
C ILE A 659 7.10 15.49 -49.79
N LEU A 660 6.87 14.18 -49.81
CA LEU A 660 6.29 13.45 -50.92
C LEU A 660 4.79 13.26 -50.71
N ALA A 661 3.98 14.02 -51.43
CA ALA A 661 2.53 13.88 -51.39
C ALA A 661 1.90 14.33 -52.71
N ARG A 662 0.84 13.66 -53.14
CA ARG A 662 0.10 14.02 -54.37
C ARG A 662 -0.83 15.22 -54.18
N ASP A 663 -1.28 15.43 -52.95
CA ASP A 663 -2.22 16.50 -52.58
C ASP A 663 -1.59 17.35 -51.48
N ARG A 664 -1.39 18.64 -51.76
CA ARG A 664 -0.84 19.60 -50.80
C ARG A 664 -1.89 20.07 -49.79
N SER A 665 -3.17 19.91 -50.12
CA SER A 665 -4.29 20.27 -49.24
C SER A 665 -4.56 19.25 -48.14
N ASP A 666 -3.85 18.10 -48.16
CA ASP A 666 -3.87 17.14 -47.08
C ASP A 666 -3.48 17.81 -45.74
N LYS A 667 -4.29 17.54 -44.71
CA LYS A 667 -4.16 18.15 -43.40
C LYS A 667 -2.82 17.84 -42.74
N ARG A 668 -2.32 16.60 -42.83
CA ARG A 668 -1.05 16.18 -42.21
C ARG A 668 0.12 16.84 -42.91
N ILE A 669 0.06 16.94 -44.24
CA ILE A 669 1.05 17.63 -45.06
C ILE A 669 1.12 19.11 -44.71
N SER A 670 -0.04 19.77 -44.64
CA SER A 670 -0.13 21.19 -44.26
C SER A 670 0.42 21.44 -42.84
N GLN A 671 0.18 20.51 -41.90
CA GLN A 671 0.72 20.59 -40.54
C GLN A 671 2.24 20.44 -40.51
N VAL A 672 2.81 19.46 -41.23
CA VAL A 672 4.28 19.34 -41.36
C VAL A 672 4.87 20.61 -41.98
N GLU A 673 4.31 21.13 -43.06
CA GLU A 673 4.77 22.39 -43.66
C GLU A 673 4.70 23.58 -42.70
N SER A 674 3.68 23.64 -41.83
CA SER A 674 3.59 24.68 -40.80
C SER A 674 4.72 24.56 -39.79
N VAL A 675 4.92 23.36 -39.24
CA VAL A 675 5.95 23.11 -38.23
C VAL A 675 7.36 23.35 -38.78
N LEU A 676 7.64 22.92 -40.02
CA LEU A 676 8.94 23.16 -40.65
C LEU A 676 9.21 24.65 -40.88
N ARG A 677 8.18 25.43 -41.23
CA ARG A 677 8.29 26.90 -41.32
C ARG A 677 8.57 27.55 -39.96
N ASP A 678 7.89 27.11 -38.91
CA ASP A 678 8.08 27.62 -37.54
C ASP A 678 9.49 27.29 -37.00
N LEU A 679 10.01 26.11 -37.36
CA LEU A 679 11.39 25.70 -37.08
C LEU A 679 12.41 26.39 -38.00
N SER A 680 11.97 27.11 -39.04
CA SER A 680 12.83 27.76 -40.04
C SER A 680 13.72 26.77 -40.81
N VAL A 681 13.23 25.54 -41.01
CA VAL A 681 13.93 24.48 -41.74
C VAL A 681 13.50 24.49 -43.20
N ARG A 682 14.45 24.38 -44.12
CA ARG A 682 14.14 24.27 -45.56
C ARG A 682 13.53 22.93 -45.91
N TYR A 683 12.53 22.99 -46.76
CA TYR A 683 11.87 21.81 -47.27
C TYR A 683 11.44 21.96 -48.74
N ALA A 684 11.33 20.83 -49.43
CA ALA A 684 10.85 20.75 -50.80
C ALA A 684 9.60 19.88 -50.87
N TYR A 685 8.48 20.48 -51.24
CA TYR A 685 7.25 19.75 -51.53
C TYR A 685 7.32 19.16 -52.95
N CYS A 686 7.15 17.85 -53.07
CA CYS A 686 7.29 17.12 -54.32
C CYS A 686 6.03 16.28 -54.58
N ALA A 687 5.30 16.63 -55.65
CA ALA A 687 4.10 15.91 -56.07
C ALA A 687 4.33 15.02 -57.30
N THR A 688 5.35 15.34 -58.10
CA THR A 688 5.69 14.65 -59.34
C THR A 688 7.14 14.18 -59.35
N SER A 689 7.48 13.23 -60.22
CA SER A 689 8.85 12.75 -60.40
C SER A 689 9.82 13.88 -60.79
N GLU A 690 9.38 14.87 -61.57
CA GLU A 690 10.20 16.04 -61.92
C GLU A 690 10.52 16.93 -60.69
N ASP A 691 9.59 17.05 -59.74
CA ASP A 691 9.82 17.81 -58.52
C ASP A 691 10.85 17.12 -57.62
N VAL A 692 10.77 15.79 -57.56
CA VAL A 692 11.72 14.95 -56.84
C VAL A 692 13.12 15.10 -57.43
N GLU A 693 13.28 14.97 -58.75
CA GLU A 693 14.58 15.16 -59.43
C GLU A 693 15.15 16.57 -59.18
N ARG A 694 14.31 17.61 -59.25
CA ARG A 694 14.72 19.00 -58.99
C ARG A 694 15.17 19.20 -57.53
N ALA A 695 14.46 18.60 -56.58
CA ALA A 695 14.79 18.66 -55.16
C ALA A 695 16.11 17.95 -54.85
N MET A 696 16.34 16.77 -55.44
CA MET A 696 17.59 16.01 -55.31
C MET A 696 18.79 16.71 -55.97
N ALA A 697 18.59 17.37 -57.12
CA ALA A 697 19.67 18.07 -57.82
C ALA A 697 20.15 19.34 -57.08
N SER A 698 19.27 19.93 -56.27
CA SER A 698 19.52 21.23 -55.64
C SER A 698 19.94 21.12 -54.17
N ASN A 699 19.57 20.03 -53.49
CA ASN A 699 19.72 19.89 -52.04
C ASN A 699 20.17 18.48 -51.64
N ARG A 700 20.89 18.38 -50.51
CA ARG A 700 21.10 17.12 -49.80
C ARG A 700 19.85 16.83 -48.97
N ILE A 701 19.16 15.74 -49.27
CA ILE A 701 17.93 15.35 -48.57
C ILE A 701 18.28 14.62 -47.28
N VAL A 702 17.86 15.17 -46.14
CA VAL A 702 18.15 14.61 -44.80
C VAL A 702 16.99 13.76 -44.28
N ALA A 703 15.76 14.13 -44.63
CA ALA A 703 14.57 13.38 -44.24
C ALA A 703 13.48 13.46 -45.33
N VAL A 704 12.64 12.44 -45.40
CA VAL A 704 11.53 12.33 -46.35
C VAL A 704 10.23 12.04 -45.62
N PHE A 705 9.26 12.95 -45.68
CA PHE A 705 7.91 12.76 -45.14
C PHE A 705 6.96 12.29 -46.24
N SER A 706 6.29 11.15 -46.06
CA SER A 706 5.42 10.58 -47.10
C SER A 706 4.34 9.66 -46.55
N TYR A 707 3.32 9.37 -47.36
CA TYR A 707 2.49 8.18 -47.15
C TYR A 707 3.21 6.94 -47.70
N LYS A 708 2.98 5.77 -47.11
CA LYS A 708 3.61 4.50 -47.55
C LYS A 708 3.41 4.24 -49.03
N LYS A 709 2.17 4.34 -49.51
CA LYS A 709 1.83 4.09 -50.91
C LYS A 709 2.59 4.98 -51.89
N ILE A 710 2.81 6.25 -51.52
CA ILE A 710 3.56 7.21 -52.35
C ILE A 710 5.05 6.93 -52.24
N TYR A 711 5.55 6.69 -51.02
CA TYR A 711 6.96 6.33 -50.80
C TYR A 711 7.37 5.11 -51.62
N SER A 712 6.51 4.08 -51.65
CA SER A 712 6.71 2.87 -52.46
C SER A 712 6.93 3.13 -53.95
N ASP A 713 6.36 4.20 -54.51
CA ASP A 713 6.57 4.59 -55.92
C ASP A 713 8.00 5.14 -56.17
N TYR A 714 8.74 5.54 -55.12
CA TYR A 714 10.03 6.25 -55.21
C TYR A 714 11.17 5.60 -54.41
N VAL A 715 10.99 4.39 -53.87
CA VAL A 715 12.00 3.71 -53.01
C VAL A 715 13.34 3.58 -53.72
N ASP A 716 13.35 3.04 -54.94
CA ASP A 716 14.57 2.81 -55.73
C ASP A 716 15.37 4.11 -55.97
N TRP A 717 14.68 5.24 -56.11
CA TRP A 717 15.31 6.56 -56.26
C TRP A 717 15.86 7.09 -54.94
N LEU A 718 15.15 6.88 -53.84
CA LEU A 718 15.54 7.35 -52.51
C LEU A 718 16.72 6.58 -51.92
N GLU A 719 16.85 5.30 -52.25
CA GLU A 719 18.00 4.47 -51.86
C GLU A 719 19.34 5.00 -52.41
N GLY A 720 19.32 5.72 -53.53
CA GLY A 720 20.50 6.29 -54.17
C GLY A 720 21.08 7.57 -53.52
N ILE A 721 20.38 8.18 -52.55
CA ILE A 721 20.67 9.55 -52.05
C ILE A 721 21.49 9.54 -50.74
N GLY A 722 21.69 8.36 -50.14
CA GLY A 722 22.38 8.21 -48.87
C GLY A 722 21.42 8.27 -47.68
N LYS A 723 20.85 7.11 -47.31
CA LYS A 723 20.08 6.80 -46.09
C LYS A 723 19.42 8.02 -45.38
N PRO A 724 18.49 8.75 -46.01
CA PRO A 724 17.72 9.78 -45.32
C PRO A 724 16.76 9.14 -44.30
N VAL A 725 16.36 9.90 -43.28
CA VAL A 725 15.30 9.44 -42.35
C VAL A 725 13.97 9.39 -43.11
N ILE A 726 13.33 8.23 -43.17
CA ILE A 726 12.04 8.07 -43.84
C ILE A 726 10.92 8.20 -42.82
N ALA A 727 10.14 9.26 -42.87
CA ALA A 727 9.05 9.54 -41.96
C ALA A 727 7.70 9.23 -42.63
N LEU A 728 7.06 8.11 -42.27
CA LEU A 728 5.80 7.68 -42.88
C LEU A 728 4.58 8.03 -42.02
N PHE A 729 3.53 8.54 -42.65
CA PHE A 729 2.22 8.71 -42.01
C PHE A 729 1.48 7.36 -41.96
N PRO A 730 1.12 6.85 -40.77
CA PRO A 730 0.41 5.58 -40.65
C PRO A 730 -1.02 5.67 -41.20
N LEU A 731 -1.48 4.57 -41.80
CA LEU A 731 -2.84 4.33 -42.29
C LEU A 731 -3.43 3.09 -41.60
N GLN A 732 -4.73 3.13 -41.27
CA GLN A 732 -5.40 2.00 -40.63
C GLN A 732 -5.35 0.75 -41.53
N GLY A 733 -4.91 -0.38 -40.95
CA GLY A 733 -4.84 -1.68 -41.63
C GLY A 733 -3.54 -1.97 -42.38
N GLU A 734 -2.59 -1.03 -42.43
CA GLU A 734 -1.27 -1.26 -43.04
C GLU A 734 -0.24 -1.75 -42.00
N ARG A 735 0.59 -2.73 -42.40
CA ARG A 735 1.74 -3.21 -41.62
C ARG A 735 3.02 -2.47 -42.01
N TYR A 736 3.83 -2.07 -41.04
CA TYR A 736 5.07 -1.29 -41.25
C TYR A 736 6.33 -2.01 -40.75
N ASP A 737 6.17 -3.21 -40.16
CA ASP A 737 7.20 -3.95 -39.43
C ASP A 737 8.40 -4.43 -40.28
N ASP A 738 8.28 -4.37 -41.62
CA ASP A 738 9.26 -4.93 -42.56
C ASP A 738 10.20 -3.87 -43.19
N MET A 739 10.15 -2.60 -42.77
CA MET A 739 10.86 -1.49 -43.43
C MET A 739 12.03 -0.92 -42.59
N PRO A 740 13.31 -1.14 -42.98
CA PRO A 740 14.46 -0.57 -42.28
C PRO A 740 14.59 0.95 -42.53
N ASN A 741 15.05 1.72 -41.52
CA ASN A 741 15.21 3.19 -41.55
C ASN A 741 13.91 4.01 -41.71
N VAL A 742 12.77 3.47 -41.29
CA VAL A 742 11.48 4.17 -41.31
C VAL A 742 11.04 4.55 -39.89
N SER A 743 10.76 5.84 -39.68
CA SER A 743 10.08 6.39 -38.50
C SER A 743 8.60 6.64 -38.82
N LEU A 744 7.72 6.35 -37.87
CA LEU A 744 6.29 6.62 -38.01
C LEU A 744 5.95 8.00 -37.47
N VAL A 745 5.30 8.83 -38.27
CA VAL A 745 4.83 10.15 -37.84
C VAL A 745 3.56 9.94 -37.03
N SER A 746 3.68 10.09 -35.71
CA SER A 746 2.54 10.00 -34.80
C SER A 746 1.77 11.32 -34.72
N GLU A 747 0.44 11.23 -34.61
CA GLU A 747 -0.41 12.39 -34.32
C GLU A 747 -0.46 12.65 -32.80
N PRO A 748 -0.37 13.92 -32.35
CA PRO A 748 -0.37 15.15 -33.16
C PRO A 748 1.00 15.47 -33.76
N ILE A 749 1.01 16.22 -34.86
CA ILE A 749 2.23 16.69 -35.53
C ILE A 749 2.61 18.06 -34.93
N TYR A 750 3.82 18.17 -34.37
CA TYR A 750 4.30 19.35 -33.64
C TYR A 750 5.83 19.44 -33.66
N SER A 751 6.36 20.60 -33.25
CA SER A 751 7.79 20.95 -33.33
C SER A 751 8.74 19.90 -32.72
N LEU A 752 8.48 19.49 -31.47
CA LEU A 752 9.33 18.48 -30.80
C LEU A 752 9.21 17.09 -31.44
N GLY A 753 8.03 16.70 -31.93
CA GLY A 753 7.82 15.43 -32.61
C GLY A 753 8.63 15.34 -33.91
N ILE A 754 8.58 16.40 -34.73
CA ILE A 754 9.37 16.47 -35.96
C ILE A 754 10.87 16.52 -35.65
N ALA A 755 11.29 17.34 -34.69
CA ALA A 755 12.69 17.40 -34.27
C ALA A 755 13.24 16.04 -33.85
N ARG A 756 12.47 15.25 -33.09
CA ARG A 756 12.85 13.90 -32.68
C ARG A 756 13.07 12.95 -33.85
N ILE A 757 12.22 13.03 -34.88
CA ILE A 757 12.36 12.25 -36.12
C ILE A 757 13.67 12.65 -36.83
N LEU A 758 13.94 13.95 -36.94
CA LEU A 758 15.14 14.47 -37.61
C LEU A 758 16.43 14.18 -36.86
N GLU A 759 16.41 14.15 -35.52
CA GLU A 759 17.52 13.74 -34.66
C GLU A 759 17.79 12.22 -34.73
N GLY A 760 16.94 11.42 -35.40
CA GLY A 760 17.10 9.97 -35.56
C GLY A 760 16.64 9.14 -34.36
N ASN A 761 15.92 9.74 -33.40
CA ASN A 761 15.54 9.13 -32.12
C ASN A 761 14.07 8.67 -32.04
N ASP A 762 13.35 8.65 -33.17
CA ASP A 762 11.95 8.19 -33.25
C ASP A 762 11.82 6.78 -33.86
N ARG A 763 12.43 5.81 -33.17
CA ARG A 763 12.17 4.37 -33.35
C ARG A 763 10.91 3.93 -32.59
N SER A 764 9.85 4.74 -32.59
CA SER A 764 8.66 4.49 -31.76
C SER A 764 7.52 3.89 -32.59
N ALA A 765 7.16 2.63 -32.28
CA ALA A 765 5.84 1.99 -32.45
C ALA A 765 5.77 0.68 -33.27
N SER A 766 6.83 -0.12 -33.36
CA SER A 766 6.80 -1.59 -33.23
C SER A 766 8.27 -2.05 -33.20
N THR A 767 8.60 -2.99 -32.32
CA THR A 767 9.99 -3.39 -31.97
C THR A 767 10.82 -2.28 -31.31
N ALA A 768 10.72 -2.18 -29.98
CA ALA A 768 11.76 -1.55 -29.18
C ALA A 768 13.10 -2.24 -29.50
N ASP A 769 14.17 -1.47 -29.74
CA ASP A 769 15.53 -1.98 -29.63
C ASP A 769 15.68 -2.49 -28.19
N THR A 770 15.48 -3.78 -28.02
CA THR A 770 15.43 -4.36 -26.69
C THR A 770 16.86 -4.41 -26.21
N LEU A 771 17.15 -3.65 -25.15
CA LEU A 771 18.34 -3.85 -24.32
C LEU A 771 18.54 -5.37 -24.10
N SER A 772 19.75 -5.87 -24.32
CA SER A 772 20.10 -7.26 -24.08
C SER A 772 21.35 -7.32 -23.21
N ALA A 773 21.25 -7.97 -22.06
CA ALA A 773 22.35 -8.13 -21.12
C ALA A 773 22.40 -9.57 -20.57
N PRO A 774 22.60 -10.59 -21.42
CA PRO A 774 22.53 -11.99 -21.02
C PRO A 774 23.62 -12.43 -20.05
N GLU A 775 24.74 -11.72 -20.01
CA GLU A 775 25.87 -11.99 -19.12
C GLU A 775 25.75 -11.28 -17.77
N ALA A 776 24.76 -10.39 -17.59
CA ALA A 776 24.58 -9.66 -16.34
C ALA A 776 24.03 -10.59 -15.24
N ARG A 777 24.74 -10.67 -14.11
CA ARG A 777 24.28 -11.39 -12.93
C ARG A 777 23.50 -10.46 -12.02
N VAL A 778 22.18 -10.68 -11.95
CA VAL A 778 21.26 -9.84 -11.19
C VAL A 778 20.60 -10.64 -10.07
N LEU A 779 20.56 -10.09 -8.87
CA LEU A 779 19.84 -10.65 -7.72
C LEU A 779 18.59 -9.81 -7.43
N VAL A 780 17.47 -10.46 -7.14
CA VAL A 780 16.21 -9.82 -6.73
C VAL A 780 15.80 -10.32 -5.35
N VAL A 781 15.52 -9.40 -4.43
CA VAL A 781 15.20 -9.69 -3.03
C VAL A 781 13.84 -9.07 -2.69
N ASP A 782 12.85 -9.90 -2.34
CA ASP A 782 11.49 -9.48 -1.98
C ASP A 782 10.80 -10.57 -1.14
N ASP A 783 10.13 -10.20 -0.05
CA ASP A 783 9.49 -11.17 0.85
C ASP A 783 8.24 -11.83 0.24
N ASN A 784 7.73 -11.26 -0.85
CA ASN A 784 6.56 -11.75 -1.57
C ASN A 784 6.95 -12.43 -2.89
N ILE A 785 6.74 -13.75 -2.93
CA ILE A 785 6.99 -14.62 -4.09
C ILE A 785 6.32 -14.12 -5.38
N VAL A 786 5.17 -13.45 -5.29
CA VAL A 786 4.47 -12.90 -6.47
C VAL A 786 5.26 -11.74 -7.08
N ASN A 787 5.84 -10.86 -6.26
CA ASN A 787 6.65 -9.74 -6.72
C ASN A 787 7.95 -10.22 -7.37
N LEU A 788 8.62 -11.21 -6.76
CA LEU A 788 9.80 -11.86 -7.34
C LEU A 788 9.51 -12.35 -8.77
N LYS A 789 8.41 -13.08 -8.96
CA LYS A 789 8.02 -13.59 -10.28
C LYS A 789 7.71 -12.49 -11.30
N VAL A 790 7.20 -11.34 -10.84
CA VAL A 790 6.93 -10.19 -11.72
C VAL A 790 8.24 -9.57 -12.18
N VAL A 791 9.18 -9.28 -11.27
CA VAL A 791 10.48 -8.70 -11.60
C VAL A 791 11.30 -9.67 -12.44
N ASP A 792 11.30 -10.97 -12.10
CA ASP A 792 11.93 -12.03 -12.90
C ASP A 792 11.41 -12.04 -14.35
N GLY A 793 10.09 -11.96 -14.52
CA GLY A 793 9.47 -11.93 -15.84
C GLY A 793 9.84 -10.69 -16.65
N LEU A 794 10.03 -9.54 -15.98
CA LEU A 794 10.45 -8.30 -16.64
C LEU A 794 11.94 -8.33 -17.01
N LEU A 795 12.82 -8.81 -16.14
CA LEU A 795 14.26 -8.92 -16.40
C LEU A 795 14.57 -9.91 -17.53
N LYS A 796 13.81 -11.00 -17.62
CA LYS A 796 13.89 -11.96 -18.75
C LYS A 796 13.55 -11.33 -20.10
N CYS A 797 12.83 -10.21 -20.14
CA CYS A 797 12.59 -9.49 -21.40
C CYS A 797 13.88 -8.85 -21.97
N PHE A 798 14.91 -8.69 -21.14
CA PHE A 798 16.23 -8.16 -21.51
C PHE A 798 17.31 -9.24 -21.61
N ASP A 799 16.90 -10.50 -21.75
CA ASP A 799 17.75 -11.71 -21.76
C ASP A 799 18.51 -11.96 -20.44
N ILE A 800 18.19 -11.25 -19.34
CA ILE A 800 18.79 -11.45 -18.02
C ILE A 800 18.09 -12.62 -17.30
N ASN A 801 18.86 -13.55 -16.72
CA ASN A 801 18.33 -14.59 -15.85
C ASN A 801 18.65 -14.27 -14.38
N PRO A 802 17.72 -13.62 -13.64
CA PRO A 802 17.98 -13.21 -12.27
C PRO A 802 17.92 -14.39 -11.29
N ASP A 803 18.71 -14.28 -10.23
CA ASP A 803 18.51 -15.05 -9.01
C ASP A 803 17.50 -14.32 -8.11
N SER A 804 16.62 -15.08 -7.45
CA SER A 804 15.56 -14.54 -6.61
C SER A 804 15.60 -15.16 -5.22
N VAL A 805 15.56 -14.33 -4.18
CA VAL A 805 15.59 -14.74 -2.75
C VAL A 805 14.54 -13.95 -1.95
N THR A 806 14.10 -14.49 -0.80
CA THR A 806 12.94 -13.93 -0.08
C THR A 806 13.29 -13.16 1.19
N SER A 807 14.57 -13.01 1.53
CA SER A 807 14.97 -12.33 2.76
C SER A 807 16.36 -11.69 2.69
N GLY A 808 16.56 -10.64 3.48
CA GLY A 808 17.86 -9.95 3.62
C GLY A 808 19.03 -10.86 4.03
N PRO A 809 18.89 -11.77 5.02
CA PRO A 809 19.96 -12.72 5.37
C PRO A 809 20.38 -13.63 4.21
N GLU A 810 19.41 -14.15 3.45
CA GLU A 810 19.67 -15.01 2.30
C GLU A 810 20.36 -14.23 1.18
N ALA A 811 19.97 -12.96 0.97
CA ALA A 811 20.64 -12.07 0.03
C ALA A 811 22.12 -11.85 0.39
N ILE A 812 22.43 -11.60 1.67
CA ILE A 812 23.81 -11.44 2.14
C ILE A 812 24.63 -12.71 1.92
N GLU A 813 24.06 -13.90 2.17
CA GLU A 813 24.75 -15.16 1.91
C GLU A 813 25.01 -15.39 0.41
N ARG A 814 24.07 -15.00 -0.46
CA ARG A 814 24.26 -15.12 -1.93
C ARG A 814 25.29 -14.15 -2.47
N ILE A 815 25.36 -12.94 -1.94
CA ILE A 815 26.32 -11.91 -2.38
C ILE A 815 27.76 -12.32 -1.99
N LYS A 816 27.95 -12.97 -0.83
CA LYS A 816 29.28 -13.44 -0.40
C LYS A 816 29.87 -14.44 -1.40
N GLY A 817 30.89 -14.02 -2.15
CA GLY A 817 31.55 -14.85 -3.17
C GLY A 817 30.74 -15.01 -4.47
N GLY A 818 29.59 -14.34 -4.59
CA GLY A 818 28.73 -14.31 -5.77
C GLY A 818 28.79 -12.94 -6.41
N GLY A 819 29.71 -12.73 -7.36
CA GLY A 819 29.94 -11.45 -8.04
C GLY A 819 28.76 -11.01 -8.91
N TYR A 820 27.71 -10.52 -8.26
CA TYR A 820 26.55 -9.88 -8.89
C TYR A 820 26.92 -8.49 -9.39
N ASP A 821 26.37 -8.12 -10.55
CA ASP A 821 26.55 -6.80 -11.15
C ASP A 821 25.50 -5.80 -10.65
N LEU A 822 24.32 -6.29 -10.26
CA LEU A 822 23.20 -5.49 -9.79
C LEU A 822 22.31 -6.29 -8.82
N VAL A 823 21.87 -5.64 -7.75
CA VAL A 823 20.95 -6.22 -6.75
C VAL A 823 19.72 -5.32 -6.62
N PHE A 824 18.53 -5.85 -6.90
CA PHE A 824 17.25 -5.22 -6.56
C PHE A 824 16.80 -5.66 -5.18
N LEU A 825 16.50 -4.72 -4.30
CA LEU A 825 16.28 -5.01 -2.89
C LEU A 825 15.03 -4.33 -2.36
N ASP A 826 14.06 -5.12 -1.88
CA ASP A 826 12.87 -4.56 -1.26
C ASP A 826 13.21 -3.82 0.04
N HIS A 827 12.68 -2.60 0.17
CA HIS A 827 12.88 -1.80 1.37
C HIS A 827 12.11 -2.36 2.58
N MET A 828 10.89 -2.91 2.37
CA MET A 828 10.05 -3.43 3.44
C MET A 828 10.10 -4.96 3.47
N MET A 829 10.97 -5.53 4.30
CA MET A 829 11.02 -6.98 4.54
C MET A 829 10.95 -7.29 6.04
N PRO A 830 10.25 -8.35 6.47
CA PRO A 830 10.18 -8.74 7.87
C PRO A 830 11.53 -9.28 8.39
N GLY A 831 11.87 -8.90 9.61
CA GLY A 831 13.08 -9.34 10.30
C GLY A 831 14.29 -8.44 10.02
N MET A 832 14.72 -8.35 8.76
CA MET A 832 15.81 -7.47 8.31
C MET A 832 15.31 -6.70 7.09
N ASP A 833 15.22 -5.38 7.23
CA ASP A 833 14.72 -4.50 6.18
C ASP A 833 15.79 -4.21 5.12
N GLY A 834 15.41 -3.51 4.05
CA GLY A 834 16.32 -3.29 2.94
C GLY A 834 17.52 -2.39 3.26
N ILE A 835 17.35 -1.45 4.18
CA ILE A 835 18.42 -0.54 4.60
C ILE A 835 19.41 -1.30 5.48
N GLU A 836 18.93 -2.06 6.46
CA GLU A 836 19.77 -2.90 7.34
C GLU A 836 20.50 -3.99 6.53
N THR A 837 19.85 -4.53 5.50
CA THR A 837 20.48 -5.49 4.58
C THR A 837 21.62 -4.82 3.81
N LEU A 838 21.41 -3.61 3.29
CA LEU A 838 22.43 -2.86 2.59
C LEU A 838 23.63 -2.52 3.49
N GLU A 839 23.40 -2.06 4.71
CA GLU A 839 24.46 -1.78 5.69
C GLU A 839 25.37 -2.99 5.88
N LYS A 840 24.78 -4.19 6.02
CA LYS A 840 25.54 -5.45 6.17
C LYS A 840 26.24 -5.90 4.88
N ILE A 841 25.68 -5.58 3.71
CA ILE A 841 26.36 -5.80 2.42
C ILE A 841 27.60 -4.90 2.36
N ARG A 842 27.51 -3.63 2.78
CA ARG A 842 28.66 -2.70 2.79
C ARG A 842 29.76 -3.10 3.78
N GLU A 843 29.46 -3.92 4.79
CA GLU A 843 30.46 -4.48 5.72
C GLU A 843 31.24 -5.69 5.16
N LEU A 844 30.87 -6.20 3.97
CA LEU A 844 31.56 -7.34 3.36
C LEU A 844 32.97 -6.98 2.85
N PRO A 845 33.92 -7.94 2.82
CA PRO A 845 35.26 -7.68 2.30
C PRO A 845 35.29 -7.72 0.76
N GLY A 846 36.06 -6.83 0.13
CA GLY A 846 36.38 -6.91 -1.30
C GLY A 846 35.36 -6.24 -2.22
N GLU A 847 35.17 -6.79 -3.42
CA GLU A 847 34.26 -6.24 -4.43
C GLU A 847 32.78 -6.42 -4.04
N ASP A 848 32.47 -7.41 -3.19
CA ASP A 848 31.11 -7.71 -2.69
C ASP A 848 30.49 -6.53 -1.93
N ALA A 849 31.28 -5.71 -1.23
CA ALA A 849 30.77 -4.52 -0.55
C ALA A 849 30.36 -3.40 -1.51
N ASN A 850 30.89 -3.40 -2.73
CA ASN A 850 30.66 -2.35 -3.73
C ASN A 850 29.63 -2.77 -4.80
N VAL A 851 28.91 -3.87 -4.59
CA VAL A 851 27.85 -4.30 -5.51
C VAL A 851 26.79 -3.20 -5.67
N CYS A 852 26.38 -2.94 -6.92
CA CYS A 852 25.37 -1.93 -7.21
C CYS A 852 24.01 -2.37 -6.67
N THR A 853 23.42 -1.59 -5.78
CA THR A 853 22.14 -1.91 -5.12
C THR A 853 21.05 -0.89 -5.44
N VAL A 854 19.88 -1.39 -5.84
CA VAL A 854 18.73 -0.58 -6.22
C VAL A 854 17.54 -0.94 -5.32
N ALA A 855 17.00 0.06 -4.62
CA ALA A 855 15.86 -0.12 -3.74
C ALA A 855 14.56 -0.32 -4.54
N LEU A 856 13.78 -1.35 -4.22
CA LEU A 856 12.40 -1.48 -4.68
C LEU A 856 11.45 -0.90 -3.64
N THR A 857 10.62 0.07 -4.02
CA THR A 857 9.74 0.77 -3.06
C THR A 857 8.29 0.87 -3.55
N ALA A 858 7.33 0.60 -2.65
CA ALA A 858 5.91 0.79 -2.90
C ALA A 858 5.45 2.27 -2.82
N ASN A 859 6.38 3.19 -2.51
CA ASN A 859 6.10 4.61 -2.33
C ASN A 859 7.25 5.46 -2.91
N ALA A 860 7.35 5.52 -4.24
CA ALA A 860 8.33 6.34 -4.97
C ALA A 860 8.05 7.86 -4.91
N VAL A 861 7.41 8.32 -3.82
CA VAL A 861 7.23 9.75 -3.57
C VAL A 861 8.56 10.30 -3.07
N ASN A 862 9.00 11.40 -3.68
CA ASN A 862 10.11 12.31 -3.34
C ASN A 862 10.89 12.07 -2.02
N ASP A 863 10.24 11.96 -0.85
CA ASP A 863 10.88 11.72 0.46
C ASP A 863 11.64 10.37 0.56
N ALA A 864 11.24 9.35 -0.21
CA ALA A 864 11.88 8.04 -0.20
C ALA A 864 13.21 8.04 -0.98
N ARG A 865 13.37 8.89 -2.00
CA ARG A 865 14.59 8.95 -2.80
C ARG A 865 15.78 9.44 -1.99
N SER A 866 15.62 10.57 -1.28
CA SER A 866 16.68 11.09 -0.40
C SER A 866 17.06 10.07 0.66
N MET A 867 16.07 9.44 1.30
CA MET A 867 16.28 8.38 2.28
C MET A 867 17.13 7.22 1.74
N PHE A 868 16.84 6.71 0.53
CA PHE A 868 17.62 5.61 -0.05
C PHE A 868 19.03 6.04 -0.49
N MET A 869 19.16 7.23 -1.06
CA MET A 869 20.47 7.76 -1.45
C MET A 869 21.35 8.05 -0.23
N ASP A 870 20.79 8.62 0.84
CA ASP A 870 21.49 8.88 2.11
C ASP A 870 21.88 7.57 2.81
N ALA A 871 21.07 6.51 2.66
CA ALA A 871 21.38 5.17 3.13
C ALA A 871 22.45 4.43 2.30
N GLY A 872 22.84 4.97 1.13
CA GLY A 872 23.91 4.42 0.29
C GLY A 872 23.46 3.46 -0.83
N PHE A 873 22.19 3.51 -1.23
CA PHE A 873 21.71 2.84 -2.45
C PHE A 873 22.20 3.58 -3.70
N ASP A 874 22.45 2.82 -4.77
CA ASP A 874 22.91 3.34 -6.06
C ASP A 874 21.76 3.79 -6.97
N GLY A 875 20.53 3.39 -6.64
CA GLY A 875 19.30 3.79 -7.32
C GLY A 875 18.04 3.30 -6.61
N TYR A 876 16.88 3.60 -7.18
CA TYR A 876 15.60 3.10 -6.68
C TYR A 876 14.62 2.87 -7.83
N LEU A 877 13.60 2.06 -7.60
CA LEU A 877 12.55 1.78 -8.56
C LEU A 877 11.19 1.55 -7.89
N SER A 878 10.14 2.15 -8.47
CA SER A 878 8.77 2.07 -7.97
C SER A 878 8.15 0.69 -8.19
N LYS A 879 7.38 0.19 -7.22
CA LYS A 879 6.43 -0.92 -7.41
C LYS A 879 5.02 -0.36 -7.68
N PRO A 880 4.29 -0.83 -8.71
CA PRO A 880 4.68 -1.87 -9.67
C PRO A 880 5.77 -1.40 -10.65
N VAL A 881 6.69 -2.29 -11.00
CA VAL A 881 7.87 -2.02 -11.84
C VAL A 881 7.45 -1.72 -13.28
N ASP A 882 7.64 -0.47 -13.74
CA ASP A 882 7.46 -0.11 -15.16
C ASP A 882 8.66 -0.58 -15.99
N ILE A 883 8.39 -1.27 -17.09
CA ILE A 883 9.42 -1.88 -17.93
C ILE A 883 10.39 -0.85 -18.54
N ARG A 884 9.96 0.39 -18.78
CA ARG A 884 10.81 1.45 -19.34
C ARG A 884 11.69 2.09 -18.28
N GLU A 885 11.17 2.22 -17.05
CA GLU A 885 12.00 2.66 -15.91
C GLU A 885 13.06 1.62 -15.59
N LEU A 886 12.70 0.34 -15.65
CA LEU A 886 13.63 -0.78 -15.51
C LEU A 886 14.69 -0.75 -16.61
N GLU A 887 14.30 -0.62 -17.88
CA GLU A 887 15.24 -0.53 -19.01
C GLU A 887 16.23 0.63 -18.86
N ARG A 888 15.74 1.82 -18.52
CA ARG A 888 16.60 2.99 -18.26
C ARG A 888 17.59 2.72 -17.14
N LEU A 889 17.12 2.13 -16.04
CA LEU A 889 17.95 1.84 -14.87
C LEU A 889 19.02 0.80 -15.20
N LEU A 890 18.69 -0.24 -15.96
CA LEU A 890 19.65 -1.25 -16.40
C LEU A 890 20.73 -0.63 -17.30
N ILE A 891 20.36 0.28 -18.21
CA ILE A 891 21.34 1.02 -19.04
C ILE A 891 22.25 1.91 -18.20
N GLU A 892 21.71 2.55 -17.16
CA GLU A 892 22.45 3.47 -16.30
C GLU A 892 23.38 2.74 -15.32
N LYS A 893 22.95 1.61 -14.76
CA LYS A 893 23.60 0.96 -13.61
C LYS A 893 24.40 -0.29 -13.95
N LEU A 894 24.07 -1.00 -15.03
CA LEU A 894 24.92 -2.11 -15.46
C LEU A 894 26.20 -1.59 -16.13
N PRO A 895 27.32 -2.31 -15.98
CA PRO A 895 28.52 -2.04 -16.74
C PRO A 895 28.23 -1.99 -18.25
N SER A 896 28.66 -0.92 -18.92
CA SER A 896 28.48 -0.73 -20.37
C SER A 896 29.04 -1.88 -21.23
N THR A 897 29.95 -2.70 -20.68
CA THR A 897 30.49 -3.91 -21.32
C THR A 897 29.51 -5.08 -21.35
N LEU A 898 28.55 -5.14 -20.41
CA LEU A 898 27.53 -6.19 -20.32
C LEU A 898 26.24 -5.82 -21.05
N VAL A 899 26.09 -4.53 -21.36
CA VAL A 899 24.92 -3.96 -22.03
C VAL A 899 25.16 -3.93 -23.53
N THR A 900 24.44 -4.79 -24.27
CA THR A 900 24.40 -4.70 -25.73
C THR A 900 23.09 -4.06 -26.17
N LEU A 901 23.20 -2.85 -26.74
CA LEU A 901 22.10 -2.28 -27.50
C LEU A 901 22.02 -3.05 -28.83
N LYS A 902 20.95 -3.83 -29.04
CA LYS A 902 20.73 -4.53 -30.31
C LYS A 902 20.59 -3.48 -31.41
N ASP A 903 21.68 -3.23 -32.14
CA ASP A 903 21.68 -2.31 -33.25
C ASP A 903 21.10 -3.03 -34.47
N SER A 904 19.94 -2.58 -34.96
CA SER A 904 19.24 -3.14 -36.12
C SER A 904 19.98 -2.91 -37.46
N SER A 905 21.30 -2.69 -37.44
CA SER A 905 22.10 -2.18 -38.58
C SER A 905 22.99 -3.22 -39.27
N VAL A 906 23.00 -4.49 -38.84
CA VAL A 906 23.69 -5.57 -39.59
C VAL A 906 22.67 -6.62 -40.07
N PRO A 907 22.45 -6.78 -41.38
CA PRO A 907 21.56 -7.81 -41.89
C PRO A 907 22.24 -9.17 -41.73
N LYS A 908 21.91 -9.89 -40.65
CA LYS A 908 21.93 -11.35 -40.71
C LYS A 908 20.61 -11.75 -41.34
N GLU A 909 20.66 -12.34 -42.54
CA GLU A 909 19.55 -13.13 -43.07
C GLU A 909 19.14 -14.14 -42.00
N LYS A 910 18.08 -13.84 -41.22
CA LYS A 910 17.39 -14.86 -40.45
C LYS A 910 16.71 -15.75 -41.48
N LYS A 911 17.36 -16.88 -41.81
CA LYS A 911 16.65 -18.03 -42.35
C LYS A 911 15.55 -18.36 -41.35
N THR A 912 14.30 -18.16 -41.75
CA THR A 912 13.14 -18.63 -41.00
C THR A 912 13.35 -20.11 -40.64
N PRO A 913 13.40 -20.49 -39.36
CA PRO A 913 13.57 -21.88 -38.98
C PRO A 913 12.41 -22.71 -39.55
N LYS A 914 12.74 -23.83 -40.20
CA LYS A 914 11.74 -24.71 -40.81
C LYS A 914 10.91 -25.34 -39.70
N LEU A 915 9.60 -25.08 -39.70
CA LEU A 915 8.69 -25.69 -38.75
C LEU A 915 8.75 -27.24 -38.81
N PRO A 916 8.81 -27.93 -37.66
CA PRO A 916 8.85 -29.38 -37.61
C PRO A 916 7.54 -29.97 -38.15
N ASN A 917 7.61 -30.96 -39.04
CA ASN A 917 6.43 -31.75 -39.40
C ASN A 917 6.24 -32.88 -38.38
N MET A 918 5.39 -32.66 -37.37
CA MET A 918 5.10 -33.63 -36.30
C MET A 918 3.66 -34.14 -36.36
N PRO A 919 3.43 -35.37 -36.85
CA PRO A 919 2.10 -35.98 -36.86
C PRO A 919 1.52 -36.10 -35.44
N GLY A 920 0.34 -35.53 -35.21
CA GLY A 920 -0.33 -35.50 -33.90
C GLY A 920 -0.13 -34.20 -33.11
N VAL A 921 0.64 -33.24 -33.65
CA VAL A 921 0.83 -31.90 -33.07
C VAL A 921 0.25 -30.85 -34.02
N ASP A 922 -0.73 -30.07 -33.55
CA ASP A 922 -1.26 -28.93 -34.30
C ASP A 922 -0.33 -27.72 -34.12
N ILE A 923 0.62 -27.59 -35.04
CA ILE A 923 1.63 -26.53 -35.06
C ILE A 923 0.99 -25.14 -35.14
N VAL A 924 -0.09 -25.00 -35.91
CA VAL A 924 -0.80 -23.71 -36.07
C VAL A 924 -1.39 -23.28 -34.74
N ARG A 925 -2.01 -24.23 -34.03
CA ARG A 925 -2.55 -24.00 -32.69
C ARG A 925 -1.45 -23.73 -31.66
N GLY A 926 -0.33 -24.45 -31.72
CA GLY A 926 0.83 -24.24 -30.85
C GLY A 926 1.49 -22.87 -31.03
N ILE A 927 1.66 -22.41 -32.27
CA ILE A 927 2.18 -21.06 -32.57
C ILE A 927 1.20 -19.99 -32.09
N LYS A 928 -0.11 -20.22 -32.24
CA LYS A 928 -1.14 -19.31 -31.74
C LYS A 928 -1.12 -19.19 -30.21
N ALA A 929 -0.92 -20.30 -29.49
CA ALA A 929 -0.71 -20.31 -28.04
C ALA A 929 0.56 -19.56 -27.60
N CYS A 930 1.53 -19.39 -28.51
CA CYS A 930 2.76 -18.62 -28.32
C CYS A 930 2.68 -17.19 -28.89
N ALA A 931 1.49 -16.58 -28.91
CA ALA A 931 1.23 -15.23 -29.42
C ALA A 931 1.63 -15.01 -30.90
N GLY A 932 1.60 -16.07 -31.71
CA GLY A 932 1.82 -16.00 -33.15
C GLY A 932 3.29 -15.97 -33.59
N LYS A 933 4.26 -16.12 -32.67
CA LYS A 933 5.70 -16.06 -32.97
C LYS A 933 6.33 -17.45 -33.09
N THR A 934 6.91 -17.75 -34.26
CA THR A 934 7.55 -19.04 -34.56
C THR A 934 8.78 -19.32 -33.70
N ASP A 935 9.67 -18.34 -33.49
CA ASP A 935 10.89 -18.50 -32.68
C ASP A 935 10.54 -18.90 -31.23
N ARG A 936 9.49 -18.28 -30.67
CA ARG A 936 8.99 -18.57 -29.31
C ARG A 936 8.34 -19.96 -29.22
N TYR A 937 7.67 -20.40 -30.28
CA TYR A 937 7.09 -21.74 -30.33
C TYR A 937 8.19 -22.83 -30.30
N ILE A 938 9.31 -22.62 -31.00
CA ILE A 938 10.45 -23.55 -30.99
C ILE A 938 11.08 -23.64 -29.60
N GLU A 939 11.19 -22.52 -28.88
CA GLU A 939 11.70 -22.49 -27.49
C GLU A 939 10.79 -23.26 -26.52
N VAL A 940 9.47 -23.15 -26.69
CA VAL A 940 8.49 -23.93 -25.92
C VAL A 940 8.61 -25.42 -26.23
N LEU A 941 8.81 -25.80 -27.51
CA LEU A 941 9.09 -27.20 -27.89
C LEU A 941 10.40 -27.71 -27.28
N ARG A 942 11.43 -26.87 -27.19
CA ARG A 942 12.74 -27.21 -26.59
C ARG A 942 12.62 -27.43 -25.08
N THR A 943 11.83 -26.59 -24.40
CA THR A 943 11.52 -26.73 -22.97
C THR A 943 10.69 -27.99 -22.68
N PHE A 944 9.72 -28.30 -23.55
CA PHE A 944 8.92 -29.53 -23.47
C PHE A 944 9.80 -30.77 -23.62
N TYR A 945 10.73 -30.76 -24.57
CA TYR A 945 11.67 -31.87 -24.78
C TYR A 945 12.64 -32.05 -23.61
N GLY A 946 13.27 -30.95 -23.14
CA GLY A 946 14.27 -30.97 -22.08
C GLY A 946 13.71 -31.48 -20.74
N SER A 947 12.49 -31.09 -20.40
CA SER A 947 11.83 -31.54 -19.16
C SER A 947 11.14 -32.90 -19.32
N GLY A 948 10.74 -33.27 -20.53
CA GLY A 948 9.83 -34.39 -20.78
C GLY A 948 10.38 -35.79 -20.54
N LYS A 949 11.68 -36.06 -20.81
CA LYS A 949 12.30 -37.36 -20.51
C LYS A 949 12.26 -37.69 -19.01
N SER A 950 12.52 -36.69 -18.18
CA SER A 950 12.47 -36.86 -16.71
C SER A 950 11.05 -37.06 -16.20
N GLN A 951 10.08 -36.34 -16.77
CA GLN A 951 8.67 -36.44 -16.40
C GLN A 951 8.08 -37.79 -16.81
N TYR A 952 8.43 -38.29 -18.00
CA TYR A 952 8.06 -39.63 -18.46
C TYR A 952 8.47 -40.72 -17.45
N ALA A 953 9.74 -40.70 -17.04
CA ALA A 953 10.28 -41.67 -16.08
C ALA A 953 9.60 -41.58 -14.71
N ARG A 954 9.24 -40.37 -14.26
CA ARG A 954 8.49 -40.18 -13.01
C ARG A 954 7.06 -40.74 -13.10
N ILE A 955 6.34 -40.49 -14.19
CA ILE A 955 4.98 -41.02 -14.39
C ILE A 955 4.99 -42.55 -14.37
N GLU A 956 5.93 -43.17 -15.09
CA GLU A 956 6.08 -44.63 -15.13
C GLU A 956 6.41 -45.22 -13.74
N LYS A 957 7.35 -44.60 -13.02
CA LYS A 957 7.74 -45.02 -11.67
C LYS A 957 6.59 -44.91 -10.67
N LEU A 958 5.88 -43.77 -10.67
CA LEU A 958 4.76 -43.52 -9.75
C LEU A 958 3.59 -44.45 -10.01
N TYR A 959 3.32 -44.78 -11.28
CA TYR A 959 2.34 -45.81 -11.65
C TYR A 959 2.73 -47.19 -11.09
N ASN A 960 3.98 -47.62 -11.29
CA ASN A 960 4.46 -48.91 -10.79
C ASN A 960 4.45 -49.00 -9.25
N MET A 961 4.66 -47.87 -8.57
CA MET A 961 4.61 -47.76 -7.10
C MET A 961 3.18 -47.63 -6.55
N LYS A 962 2.16 -47.54 -7.42
CA LYS A 962 0.75 -47.28 -7.06
C LYS A 962 0.54 -46.00 -6.25
N ASP A 963 1.40 -45.00 -6.43
CA ASP A 963 1.31 -43.70 -5.75
C ASP A 963 0.36 -42.77 -6.53
N GLN A 964 -0.94 -42.96 -6.30
CA GLN A 964 -2.01 -42.25 -7.00
C GLN A 964 -1.95 -40.73 -6.78
N LYS A 965 -1.57 -40.28 -5.58
CA LYS A 965 -1.55 -38.86 -5.23
C LYS A 965 -0.51 -38.10 -6.05
N ASN A 966 0.70 -38.65 -6.14
CA ASN A 966 1.79 -38.04 -6.91
C ASN A 966 1.64 -38.28 -8.41
N LEU A 967 1.08 -39.42 -8.83
CA LEU A 967 0.76 -39.69 -10.23
C LEU A 967 -0.22 -38.65 -10.80
N ARG A 968 -1.24 -38.25 -10.02
CA ARG A 968 -2.18 -37.20 -10.41
C ARG A 968 -1.49 -35.87 -10.68
N ILE A 969 -0.49 -35.52 -9.87
CA ILE A 969 0.25 -34.24 -10.00
C ILE A 969 1.07 -34.23 -11.30
N GLU A 970 1.80 -35.31 -11.59
CA GLU A 970 2.61 -35.41 -12.81
C GLU A 970 1.74 -35.42 -14.08
N VAL A 971 0.60 -36.13 -14.05
CA VAL A 971 -0.36 -36.16 -15.17
C VAL A 971 -1.07 -34.80 -15.34
N HIS A 972 -1.39 -34.10 -14.25
CA HIS A 972 -1.91 -32.73 -14.30
C HIS A 972 -0.91 -31.76 -14.96
N GLY A 973 0.37 -31.88 -14.63
CA GLY A 973 1.44 -31.10 -15.27
C GLY A 973 1.53 -31.38 -16.77
N LEU A 974 1.43 -32.64 -17.20
CA LEU A 974 1.51 -33.03 -18.61
C LEU A 974 0.37 -32.45 -19.47
N LYS A 975 -0.83 -32.27 -18.91
CA LYS A 975 -2.01 -31.73 -19.60
C LYS A 975 -1.75 -30.34 -20.21
N SER A 976 -1.40 -29.37 -19.37
CA SER A 976 -1.27 -27.96 -19.77
C SER A 976 -0.09 -27.74 -20.71
N VAL A 977 1.02 -28.44 -20.45
CA VAL A 977 2.23 -28.31 -21.26
C VAL A 977 2.01 -28.97 -22.64
N SER A 978 1.31 -30.12 -22.71
CA SER A 978 0.92 -30.74 -23.99
C SER A 978 -0.05 -29.87 -24.82
N ALA A 979 -0.97 -29.17 -24.17
CA ALA A 979 -1.88 -28.25 -24.85
C ALA A 979 -1.12 -27.05 -25.46
N SER A 980 -0.11 -26.53 -24.75
CA SER A 980 0.68 -25.37 -25.20
C SER A 980 1.49 -25.62 -26.47
N ILE A 981 1.93 -26.86 -26.69
CA ILE A 981 2.64 -27.27 -27.91
C ILE A 981 1.72 -27.71 -29.04
N GLY A 982 0.39 -27.81 -28.80
CA GLY A 982 -0.58 -28.28 -29.79
C GLY A 982 -0.80 -29.81 -29.82
N ALA A 983 -0.27 -30.56 -28.85
CA ALA A 983 -0.43 -32.01 -28.72
C ALA A 983 -1.79 -32.36 -28.08
N THR A 984 -2.86 -32.17 -28.84
CA THR A 984 -4.25 -32.18 -28.35
C THR A 984 -4.66 -33.55 -27.78
N ASP A 985 -4.29 -34.65 -28.45
CA ASP A 985 -4.67 -35.99 -28.00
C ASP A 985 -3.95 -36.39 -26.70
N LEU A 986 -2.68 -36.00 -26.54
CA LEU A 986 -1.91 -36.23 -25.31
C LEU A 986 -2.47 -35.41 -24.15
N SER A 987 -2.86 -34.15 -24.41
CA SER A 987 -3.54 -33.30 -23.43
C SER A 987 -4.89 -33.91 -22.98
N ASN A 988 -5.70 -34.38 -23.92
CA ASN A 988 -7.02 -34.96 -23.62
C ASN A 988 -6.91 -36.27 -22.83
N LEU A 989 -5.95 -37.14 -23.19
CA LEU A 989 -5.73 -38.39 -22.46
C LEU A 989 -5.15 -38.13 -21.06
N SER A 990 -4.29 -37.10 -20.90
CA SER A 990 -3.80 -36.66 -19.59
C SER A 990 -4.94 -36.16 -18.70
N LEU A 991 -5.88 -35.37 -19.26
CA LEU A 991 -7.08 -34.92 -18.53
C LEU A 991 -7.98 -36.11 -18.12
N ALA A 992 -8.18 -37.07 -19.01
CA ALA A 992 -8.96 -38.27 -18.70
C ALA A 992 -8.29 -39.11 -17.60
N MET A 993 -6.96 -39.23 -17.62
CA MET A 993 -6.18 -39.89 -16.58
C MET A 993 -6.24 -39.15 -15.24
N GLU A 994 -6.12 -37.82 -15.25
CA GLU A 994 -6.26 -36.98 -14.05
C GLU A 994 -7.61 -37.20 -13.37
N ASN A 995 -8.70 -37.17 -14.16
CA ASN A 995 -10.06 -37.38 -13.65
C ASN A 995 -10.28 -38.81 -13.14
N ALA A 996 -9.72 -39.81 -13.82
CA ALA A 996 -9.81 -41.21 -13.38
C ALA A 996 -9.07 -41.44 -12.06
N VAL A 997 -7.87 -40.86 -11.89
CA VAL A 997 -7.12 -40.91 -10.61
C VAL A 997 -7.85 -40.12 -9.52
N LYS A 998 -8.52 -39.00 -9.86
CA LYS A 998 -9.32 -38.23 -8.91
C LYS A 998 -10.57 -38.97 -8.42
N ASN A 999 -11.18 -39.79 -9.28
CA ASN A 999 -12.42 -40.52 -9.00
C ASN A 999 -12.17 -41.98 -8.58
N ASP A 1000 -10.93 -42.36 -8.26
CA ASP A 1000 -10.50 -43.74 -7.93
C ASP A 1000 -10.84 -44.81 -8.98
N ASP A 1001 -10.99 -44.43 -10.25
CA ASP A 1001 -11.24 -45.35 -11.37
C ASP A 1001 -9.94 -46.00 -11.86
N MET A 1002 -9.39 -46.90 -11.05
CA MET A 1002 -8.15 -47.60 -11.35
C MET A 1002 -8.26 -48.58 -12.54
N ALA A 1003 -9.47 -48.99 -12.91
CA ALA A 1003 -9.69 -49.81 -14.09
C ALA A 1003 -9.38 -49.01 -15.36
N PHE A 1004 -9.85 -47.76 -15.42
CA PHE A 1004 -9.53 -46.84 -16.51
C PHE A 1004 -8.04 -46.47 -16.54
N VAL A 1005 -7.42 -46.20 -15.38
CA VAL A 1005 -5.98 -45.90 -15.25
C VAL A 1005 -5.13 -47.06 -15.79
N ASN A 1006 -5.38 -48.29 -15.34
CA ASN A 1006 -4.61 -49.46 -15.77
C ASN A 1006 -4.78 -49.76 -17.27
N THR A 1007 -5.95 -49.45 -17.84
CA THR A 1007 -6.23 -49.70 -19.26
C THR A 1007 -5.52 -48.69 -20.17
N ASN A 1008 -5.37 -47.43 -19.73
CA ASN A 1008 -4.95 -46.33 -20.60
C ASN A 1008 -3.55 -45.76 -20.31
N ILE A 1009 -2.91 -46.11 -19.19
CA ILE A 1009 -1.57 -45.61 -18.85
C ILE A 1009 -0.51 -45.96 -19.90
N GLN A 1010 -0.57 -47.18 -20.46
CA GLN A 1010 0.33 -47.61 -21.52
C GLN A 1010 0.12 -46.83 -22.82
N ALA A 1011 -1.13 -46.44 -23.11
CA ALA A 1011 -1.44 -45.57 -24.25
C ALA A 1011 -0.87 -44.15 -24.03
N LEU A 1012 -1.01 -43.60 -22.82
CA LEU A 1012 -0.45 -42.29 -22.45
C LEU A 1012 1.08 -42.27 -22.59
N LEU A 1013 1.78 -43.26 -22.00
CA LEU A 1013 3.24 -43.37 -22.09
C LEU A 1013 3.69 -43.60 -23.54
N SER A 1014 3.00 -44.43 -24.31
CA SER A 1014 3.32 -44.65 -25.73
C SER A 1014 3.20 -43.35 -26.55
N MET A 1015 2.14 -42.57 -26.34
CA MET A 1015 1.95 -41.28 -27.01
C MET A 1015 3.02 -40.26 -26.60
N TYR A 1016 3.34 -40.18 -25.31
CA TYR A 1016 4.34 -39.26 -24.81
C TYR A 1016 5.75 -39.59 -25.34
N SER A 1017 6.14 -40.87 -25.30
CA SER A 1017 7.43 -41.34 -25.81
C SER A 1017 7.60 -41.09 -27.31
N LYS A 1018 6.55 -41.34 -28.11
CA LYS A 1018 6.58 -41.06 -29.56
C LYS A 1018 6.81 -39.58 -29.85
N LEU A 1019 6.15 -38.70 -29.11
CA LEU A 1019 6.30 -37.25 -29.26
C LEU A 1019 7.71 -36.79 -28.88
N LEU A 1020 8.26 -37.29 -27.77
CA LEU A 1020 9.64 -36.98 -27.36
C LEU A 1020 10.67 -37.43 -28.39
N LYS A 1021 10.46 -38.58 -29.05
CA LYS A 1021 11.35 -39.09 -30.11
C LYS A 1021 11.26 -38.25 -31.40
N GLN A 1022 10.08 -37.74 -31.73
CA GLN A 1022 9.91 -36.82 -32.86
C GLN A 1022 10.64 -35.49 -32.62
N LEU A 1023 10.58 -34.97 -31.39
CA LEU A 1023 11.29 -33.76 -30.98
C LEU A 1023 12.80 -33.95 -30.96
N GLU A 1024 13.29 -35.09 -30.47
CA GLU A 1024 14.69 -35.48 -30.51
C GLU A 1024 15.25 -35.44 -31.94
N THR A 1025 14.52 -36.05 -32.88
CA THR A 1025 14.93 -36.08 -34.30
C THR A 1025 14.96 -34.69 -34.93
N TYR A 1026 14.06 -33.79 -34.52
CA TYR A 1026 14.01 -32.41 -35.03
C TYR A 1026 15.17 -31.57 -34.48
N PHE A 1027 15.43 -31.64 -33.17
CA PHE A 1027 16.51 -30.85 -32.55
C PHE A 1027 17.90 -31.37 -32.93
N ASP A 1028 18.09 -32.69 -33.08
CA ASP A 1028 19.35 -33.25 -33.59
C ASP A 1028 19.66 -32.74 -35.03
N ALA A 1029 18.65 -32.62 -35.89
CA ALA A 1029 18.81 -32.11 -37.26
C ALA A 1029 19.00 -30.57 -37.32
N GLU A 1030 18.46 -29.83 -36.35
CA GLU A 1030 18.62 -28.38 -36.22
C GLU A 1030 20.04 -28.03 -35.70
N ASP A 1031 20.55 -28.81 -34.75
CA ASP A 1031 21.88 -28.64 -34.18
C ASP A 1031 23.00 -28.97 -35.20
N ASP A 1032 22.82 -29.96 -36.08
CA ASP A 1032 23.74 -30.27 -37.20
C ASP A 1032 23.81 -29.17 -38.28
N LEU A 1033 22.73 -28.39 -38.47
CA LEU A 1033 22.67 -27.28 -39.43
C LEU A 1033 23.17 -25.94 -38.87
N SER A 1034 23.31 -25.84 -37.55
CA SER A 1034 23.61 -24.59 -36.83
C SER A 1034 25.09 -24.18 -36.81
N GLY A 1035 26.02 -25.04 -37.26
CA GLY A 1035 27.39 -24.63 -37.60
C GLY A 1035 28.23 -24.01 -36.47
N ASN A 1036 27.86 -24.19 -35.19
CA ASN A 1036 28.68 -23.75 -34.06
C ASN A 1036 29.58 -24.89 -33.58
N SER A 1037 30.70 -25.09 -34.27
CA SER A 1037 31.82 -25.88 -33.74
C SER A 1037 33.08 -25.02 -33.67
N ARG A 1038 33.55 -24.73 -32.46
CA ARG A 1038 34.94 -24.30 -32.24
C ARG A 1038 35.83 -25.54 -32.41
N THR A 1039 36.69 -25.55 -33.42
CA THR A 1039 37.64 -26.64 -33.67
C THR A 1039 38.78 -26.57 -32.65
N ILE A 1040 39.06 -27.67 -31.92
CA ILE A 1040 40.18 -27.79 -30.97
C ILE A 1040 41.15 -28.89 -31.46
N SER A 1041 42.45 -28.79 -31.14
CA SER A 1041 43.43 -29.82 -31.53
C SER A 1041 43.19 -31.13 -30.76
N LEU A 1042 43.41 -32.27 -31.42
CA LEU A 1042 43.21 -33.61 -30.84
C LEU A 1042 44.04 -33.83 -29.57
N ASP A 1043 45.22 -33.21 -29.47
CA ASP A 1043 46.05 -33.27 -28.26
C ASP A 1043 45.36 -32.68 -27.02
N LYS A 1044 44.64 -31.56 -27.16
CA LYS A 1044 43.93 -30.94 -26.03
C LYS A 1044 42.70 -31.72 -25.60
N VAL A 1045 42.08 -32.45 -26.53
CA VAL A 1045 40.97 -33.36 -26.21
C VAL A 1045 41.50 -34.54 -25.42
N ARG A 1046 42.63 -35.09 -25.84
CA ARG A 1046 43.33 -36.16 -25.14
C ARG A 1046 43.71 -35.74 -23.71
N ASP A 1047 44.27 -34.55 -23.52
CA ASP A 1047 44.61 -34.04 -22.19
C ASP A 1047 43.39 -33.97 -21.27
N LYS A 1048 42.23 -33.55 -21.81
CA LYS A 1048 40.98 -33.52 -21.05
C LYS A 1048 40.40 -34.90 -20.78
N LEU A 1049 40.55 -35.86 -21.69
CA LEU A 1049 40.14 -37.24 -21.46
C LEU A 1049 41.02 -37.92 -20.39
N ILE A 1050 42.32 -37.58 -20.30
CA ILE A 1050 43.20 -38.06 -19.23
C ILE A 1050 42.75 -37.50 -17.87
N LEU A 1051 42.36 -36.22 -17.81
CA LEU A 1051 41.76 -35.63 -16.60
C LEU A 1051 40.44 -36.30 -16.23
N LEU A 1052 39.62 -36.64 -17.23
CA LEU A 1052 38.38 -37.39 -17.01
C LEU A 1052 38.64 -38.79 -16.45
N ALA A 1053 39.62 -39.52 -16.98
CA ALA A 1053 40.00 -40.84 -16.45
C ALA A 1053 40.42 -40.75 -14.97
N GLY A 1054 41.19 -39.72 -14.60
CA GLY A 1054 41.55 -39.46 -13.21
C GLY A 1054 40.35 -39.18 -12.30
N ALA A 1055 39.40 -38.35 -12.76
CA ALA A 1055 38.17 -38.08 -12.00
C ALA A 1055 37.28 -39.33 -11.83
N LEU A 1056 37.26 -40.20 -12.85
CA LEU A 1056 36.51 -41.46 -12.79
C LEU A 1056 37.15 -42.48 -11.83
N ASP A 1057 38.48 -42.55 -11.77
CA ASP A 1057 39.21 -43.41 -10.83
C ASP A 1057 39.08 -42.93 -9.38
N GLU A 1058 38.91 -41.63 -9.16
CA GLU A 1058 38.61 -41.03 -7.86
C GLU A 1058 37.11 -41.05 -7.49
N PHE A 1059 36.25 -41.55 -8.39
CA PHE A 1059 34.79 -41.62 -8.24
C PHE A 1059 34.11 -40.24 -8.04
N ASP A 1060 34.66 -39.18 -8.65
CA ASP A 1060 34.12 -37.81 -8.59
C ASP A 1060 33.15 -37.54 -9.77
N ASP A 1061 31.85 -37.69 -9.53
CA ASP A 1061 30.82 -37.61 -10.57
C ASP A 1061 30.54 -36.19 -11.06
N GLU A 1062 30.70 -35.20 -10.17
CA GLU A 1062 30.48 -33.79 -10.48
C GLU A 1062 31.61 -33.29 -11.38
N ALA A 1063 32.87 -33.55 -11.02
CA ALA A 1063 34.02 -33.22 -11.84
C ALA A 1063 34.04 -33.98 -13.18
N ALA A 1064 33.67 -35.27 -13.18
CA ALA A 1064 33.58 -36.06 -14.41
C ALA A 1064 32.50 -35.52 -15.36
N CYS A 1065 31.32 -35.12 -14.85
CA CYS A 1065 30.27 -34.54 -15.67
C CYS A 1065 30.68 -33.18 -16.26
N GLU A 1066 31.30 -32.32 -15.47
CA GLU A 1066 31.80 -31.02 -15.94
C GLU A 1066 32.86 -31.17 -17.03
N LEU A 1067 33.81 -32.10 -16.86
CA LEU A 1067 34.83 -32.37 -17.86
C LEU A 1067 34.23 -32.90 -19.17
N ILE A 1068 33.26 -33.82 -19.08
CA ILE A 1068 32.56 -34.35 -20.26
C ILE A 1068 31.76 -33.27 -20.98
N ASP A 1069 31.01 -32.44 -20.26
CA ASP A 1069 30.22 -31.36 -20.85
C ASP A 1069 31.13 -30.31 -21.50
N GLY A 1070 32.23 -29.95 -20.82
CA GLY A 1070 33.26 -29.09 -21.38
C GLY A 1070 33.99 -29.69 -22.58
N ILE A 1071 34.02 -31.02 -22.76
CA ILE A 1071 34.54 -31.65 -23.99
C ILE A 1071 33.48 -31.60 -25.10
N LEU A 1072 32.20 -31.88 -24.80
CA LEU A 1072 31.11 -31.92 -25.80
C LEU A 1072 30.75 -30.58 -26.44
N GLU A 1073 31.19 -29.46 -25.83
CA GLU A 1073 31.11 -28.10 -26.37
C GLU A 1073 31.98 -27.87 -27.61
N TYR A 1074 33.03 -28.68 -27.81
CA TYR A 1074 33.83 -28.63 -29.04
C TYR A 1074 33.25 -29.59 -30.09
N GLY A 1075 33.44 -29.31 -31.38
CA GLY A 1075 32.98 -30.24 -32.42
C GLY A 1075 34.08 -31.20 -32.86
N PHE A 1076 33.70 -32.47 -32.95
CA PHE A 1076 34.57 -33.58 -33.36
C PHE A 1076 33.83 -34.48 -34.34
N ASP A 1077 34.57 -35.43 -34.90
CA ASP A 1077 34.00 -36.47 -35.76
C ASP A 1077 32.91 -37.26 -35.03
N VAL A 1078 31.87 -37.69 -35.76
CA VAL A 1078 30.63 -38.27 -35.21
C VAL A 1078 30.91 -39.47 -34.31
N SER A 1079 31.95 -40.24 -34.65
CA SER A 1079 32.42 -41.39 -33.88
C SER A 1079 32.91 -41.01 -32.48
N VAL A 1080 33.76 -39.98 -32.36
CA VAL A 1080 34.36 -39.55 -31.08
C VAL A 1080 33.31 -38.92 -30.18
N ARG A 1081 32.41 -38.11 -30.77
CA ARG A 1081 31.30 -37.48 -30.05
C ARG A 1081 30.31 -38.53 -29.52
N GLY A 1082 30.07 -39.60 -30.28
CA GLY A 1082 29.27 -40.74 -29.87
C GLY A 1082 29.86 -41.44 -28.63
N SER A 1083 31.16 -41.75 -28.66
CA SER A 1083 31.85 -42.40 -27.53
C SER A 1083 31.82 -41.56 -26.25
N ILE A 1084 32.02 -40.23 -26.34
CA ILE A 1084 31.98 -39.33 -25.18
C ILE A 1084 30.56 -39.25 -24.57
N ARG A 1085 29.51 -39.26 -25.40
CA ARG A 1085 28.12 -39.32 -24.91
C ARG A 1085 27.83 -40.65 -24.20
N GLN A 1086 28.36 -41.76 -24.70
CA GLN A 1086 28.20 -43.07 -24.05
C GLN A 1086 28.93 -43.16 -22.71
N ILE A 1087 30.15 -42.60 -22.62
CA ILE A 1087 30.88 -42.46 -21.35
C ILE A 1087 30.03 -41.67 -20.35
N ARG A 1088 29.43 -40.54 -20.77
CA ARG A 1088 28.51 -39.75 -19.93
C ARG A 1088 27.33 -40.54 -19.40
N GLU A 1089 26.75 -41.39 -20.24
CA GLU A 1089 25.63 -42.24 -19.81
C GLU A 1089 26.06 -43.25 -18.75
N GLN A 1090 27.26 -43.83 -18.86
CA GLN A 1090 27.79 -44.75 -17.84
C GLN A 1090 28.06 -44.02 -16.51
N VAL A 1091 28.59 -42.80 -16.56
CA VAL A 1091 28.78 -41.95 -15.36
C VAL A 1091 27.45 -41.64 -14.67
N LYS A 1092 26.40 -41.27 -15.44
CA LYS A 1092 25.08 -40.95 -14.89
C LYS A 1092 24.35 -42.14 -14.23
N ILE A 1093 24.71 -43.36 -14.60
CA ILE A 1093 24.19 -44.58 -13.96
C ILE A 1093 25.15 -45.14 -12.91
N PHE A 1094 26.18 -44.37 -12.52
CA PHE A 1094 27.17 -44.71 -11.51
C PHE A 1094 28.04 -45.95 -11.85
N ASP A 1095 28.19 -46.30 -13.13
CA ASP A 1095 29.04 -47.41 -13.60
C ASP A 1095 30.43 -46.90 -14.03
N TYR A 1096 31.20 -46.44 -13.03
CA TYR A 1096 32.49 -45.76 -13.24
C TYR A 1096 33.58 -46.66 -13.84
N ASN A 1097 33.58 -47.95 -13.51
CA ASN A 1097 34.56 -48.90 -14.05
C ASN A 1097 34.42 -49.00 -15.58
N LYS A 1098 33.18 -49.10 -16.06
CA LYS A 1098 32.90 -49.16 -17.49
C LYS A 1098 33.11 -47.82 -18.19
N ALA A 1099 32.78 -46.72 -17.52
CA ALA A 1099 33.10 -45.38 -18.01
C ALA A 1099 34.61 -45.17 -18.15
N SER A 1100 35.41 -45.66 -17.19
CA SER A 1100 36.87 -45.58 -17.19
C SER A 1100 37.48 -46.43 -18.32
N GLU A 1101 37.06 -47.69 -18.48
CA GLU A 1101 37.49 -48.55 -19.61
C GLU A 1101 37.21 -47.91 -20.98
N MET A 1102 36.01 -47.34 -21.17
CA MET A 1102 35.64 -46.67 -22.42
C MET A 1102 36.43 -45.37 -22.64
N THR A 1103 36.79 -44.66 -21.57
CA THR A 1103 37.61 -43.45 -21.63
C THR A 1103 39.05 -43.79 -22.04
N ASP A 1104 39.63 -44.84 -21.44
CA ASP A 1104 40.97 -45.33 -21.78
C ASP A 1104 41.08 -45.85 -23.22
N GLU A 1105 40.06 -46.58 -23.69
CA GLU A 1105 39.99 -47.06 -25.07
C GLU A 1105 39.95 -45.88 -26.05
N LEU A 1106 39.16 -44.84 -25.74
CA LEU A 1106 39.08 -43.63 -26.56
C LEU A 1106 40.39 -42.82 -26.54
N ILE A 1107 41.08 -42.72 -25.41
CA ILE A 1107 42.40 -42.09 -25.31
C ILE A 1107 43.41 -42.82 -26.20
N ARG A 1108 43.36 -44.16 -26.22
CA ARG A 1108 44.26 -44.98 -27.03
C ARG A 1108 43.98 -44.84 -28.53
N GLU A 1109 42.71 -44.87 -28.95
CA GLU A 1109 42.32 -44.63 -30.34
C GLU A 1109 42.76 -43.25 -30.85
N LEU A 1110 42.67 -42.22 -30.00
CA LEU A 1110 43.13 -40.87 -30.30
C LEU A 1110 44.66 -40.72 -30.28
N SER A 1111 45.39 -41.67 -29.69
CA SER A 1111 46.86 -41.69 -29.66
C SER A 1111 47.48 -42.42 -30.87
N GLU A 1112 46.72 -43.30 -31.52
CA GLU A 1112 47.13 -44.04 -32.72
C GLU A 1112 46.79 -43.30 -34.04
N ARG A 1113 45.88 -42.32 -33.97
CA ARG A 1113 45.53 -41.37 -35.06
C ARG A 1113 46.42 -40.14 -35.04
#